data_AF-A0A6P1IER0-F1
#
_entry.id   AF-A0A6P1IER0-F1
#
_cell.length_a   1.000
_cell.length_b   1.000
_cell.length_c   1.000
_cell.angle_alpha   90.00
_cell.angle_beta   90.00
_cell.angle_gamma   90.00
#
_symmetry.space_group_name_H-M   'P 1'
#
loop_
_entity.id
_entity.type
_entity.pdbx_description
1 polymer ?
#
loop_
_entity_poly.entity_id
_entity_poly.type
_entity_poly.pdbx_seq_one_letter_code
_entity_poly.pdbx_strand_id
1 'polypeptide(L)'
;MTAAVRAVVVLLAVAAVTFGSVGLASAHPTLLFTEPGSEAGVADSPQSITLMFNETVTVGPGAVVLLDNAGREVPVGAASTGRDGQFVSARLAETLPAGTYTVRWRVTGSDGDLVEDDFRFAVGLALTGGGEGNGGQSTSWLDVALRWLLFTGLAVALGGLIGERFTSTARAEKPTLPAPRSPVAGGVLIALVGVVGLGVTLVVGAGTGSALWQGGAGGVLLAEAAGLMLALALIVVDRRRWAIAAVMVVVAAEGVRSHADVAAPGWGAVLTGVHLAAAAIWVGALLQTARAVVVWRHERAAVQWVLAGYTRLAGWTFVVVVVTGVVSGLLLVPLSALVSTTYGRVLLVKLGLVAGASGLALAARRMHRAPDRFARVRKVIRGESAMLILVLAASAVLVSTPPVSGSQQSGPPVPIGPLLPLGTLAGQVGVSVAASEGQVVVRLSTPRRGDYYAPEPDQEYALTGRLATSGIGGGTLDFGGCGQGCFVAPARWGDGDNVLTLRVDAPGWEGGTVSELVPWPTKPGGDDLARAVELLRAAGDITVYEAVTSDTSVGTSDPQRLDLSAAFFLEQEPYAAGTAPVAVRISQGDGPVRLALGYPAASMNVLLTLDDQGRISEETLTDTKHLVTRRFVYSDHR
;
A
#
# COMPACT_ATOMS: atom_id res chain seq x y z
N MET A 1 -29.08 26.31 -21.94
CA MET A 1 -28.02 26.93 -21.12
C MET A 1 -27.74 28.30 -21.69
N THR A 2 -27.72 29.34 -20.87
CA THR A 2 -27.35 30.71 -21.28
C THR A 2 -25.84 30.77 -21.59
N ALA A 3 -25.40 31.77 -22.36
CA ALA A 3 -23.99 31.93 -22.73
C ALA A 3 -23.06 32.03 -21.49
N ALA A 4 -23.54 32.65 -20.42
CA ALA A 4 -22.83 32.75 -19.14
C ALA A 4 -22.52 31.38 -18.52
N VAL A 5 -23.48 30.45 -18.51
CA VAL A 5 -23.28 29.10 -17.95
C VAL A 5 -22.26 28.31 -18.79
N ARG A 6 -22.21 28.52 -20.11
CA ARG A 6 -21.20 27.88 -20.98
C ARG A 6 -19.79 28.39 -20.67
N ALA A 7 -19.63 29.69 -20.47
CA ALA A 7 -18.34 30.31 -20.14
C ALA A 7 -17.80 29.80 -18.81
N VAL A 8 -18.65 29.70 -17.78
CA VAL A 8 -18.27 29.18 -16.45
C VAL A 8 -17.79 27.73 -16.53
N VAL A 9 -18.49 26.87 -17.26
CA VAL A 9 -18.09 25.45 -17.41
C VAL A 9 -16.72 25.31 -18.10
N VAL A 10 -16.43 26.14 -19.11
CA VAL A 10 -15.13 26.11 -19.80
C VAL A 10 -14.01 26.64 -18.89
N LEU A 11 -14.25 27.72 -18.14
CA LEU A 11 -13.27 28.29 -17.20
C LEU A 11 -12.87 27.30 -16.11
N LEU A 12 -13.84 26.59 -15.52
CA LEU A 12 -13.57 25.59 -14.49
C LEU A 12 -12.79 24.38 -15.03
N ALA A 13 -13.02 23.98 -16.29
CA ALA A 13 -12.27 22.91 -16.94
C ALA A 13 -10.80 23.29 -17.20
N VAL A 14 -10.54 24.54 -17.62
CA VAL A 14 -9.16 25.04 -17.83
C VAL A 14 -8.39 25.07 -16.52
N ALA A 15 -9.01 25.57 -15.44
CA ALA A 15 -8.39 25.62 -14.12
C ALA A 15 -8.02 24.21 -13.61
N ALA A 16 -8.86 23.20 -13.83
CA ALA A 16 -8.60 21.83 -13.37
C ALA A 16 -7.41 21.15 -14.08
N VAL A 17 -7.12 21.52 -15.33
CA VAL A 17 -6.01 20.92 -16.12
C VAL A 17 -4.66 21.52 -15.74
N THR A 18 -4.61 22.78 -15.30
CA THR A 18 -3.35 23.49 -15.03
C THR A 18 -2.67 23.11 -13.71
N PHE A 19 -3.33 22.40 -12.80
CA PHE A 19 -2.75 22.01 -11.50
C PHE A 19 -2.11 20.61 -11.48
N GLY A 20 -2.01 19.92 -12.61
CA GLY A 20 -1.38 18.59 -12.71
C GLY A 20 0.05 18.64 -13.24
N SER A 21 1.04 18.96 -12.40
CA SER A 21 2.45 18.75 -12.71
C SER A 21 3.22 18.36 -11.44
N VAL A 22 3.82 17.16 -11.43
CA VAL A 22 4.69 16.67 -10.35
C VAL A 22 6.12 16.66 -10.91
N GLY A 23 7.03 17.37 -10.24
CA GLY A 23 8.47 17.25 -10.46
C GLY A 23 9.04 16.19 -9.52
N LEU A 24 10.04 15.44 -10.00
CA LEU A 24 10.82 14.48 -9.21
C LEU A 24 12.26 15.00 -9.06
N ALA A 25 12.75 15.08 -7.82
CA ALA A 25 14.15 15.00 -7.44
C ALA A 25 14.21 14.61 -5.94
N SER A 26 15.09 13.69 -5.55
CA SER A 26 14.99 12.86 -4.33
C SER A 26 16.14 13.07 -3.34
N ALA A 27 15.80 13.29 -2.05
CA ALA A 27 16.63 13.01 -0.87
C ALA A 27 15.74 12.89 0.39
N HIS A 28 15.10 11.73 0.60
CA HIS A 28 13.99 11.59 1.54
C HIS A 28 14.37 11.41 3.04
N PRO A 29 13.57 11.94 3.99
CA PRO A 29 13.76 11.76 5.43
C PRO A 29 13.56 10.31 5.87
N THR A 30 14.48 9.79 6.68
CA THR A 30 14.50 8.41 7.20
C THR A 30 14.16 8.37 8.69
N LEU A 31 13.21 7.52 9.08
CA LEU A 31 12.81 7.30 10.47
C LEU A 31 13.84 6.42 11.20
N LEU A 32 14.50 6.99 12.21
CA LEU A 32 15.54 6.34 13.02
C LEU A 32 14.98 5.67 14.28
N PHE A 33 14.05 6.32 14.99
CA PHE A 33 13.58 5.84 16.30
C PHE A 33 12.09 6.08 16.48
N THR A 34 11.41 5.18 17.20
CA THR A 34 10.04 5.36 17.67
C THR A 34 9.92 5.04 19.15
N GLU A 35 9.13 5.81 19.89
CA GLU A 35 8.68 5.51 21.26
C GLU A 35 7.16 5.65 21.30
N PRO A 36 6.38 4.59 21.52
CA PRO A 36 6.80 3.20 21.71
C PRO A 36 7.62 2.64 20.53
N GLY A 37 8.49 1.67 20.84
CA GLY A 37 9.27 0.97 19.83
C GLY A 37 8.38 0.29 18.78
N SER A 38 8.81 0.33 17.52
CA SER A 38 8.16 -0.39 16.43
C SER A 38 8.15 -1.90 16.72
N GLU A 39 6.95 -2.49 16.60
CA GLU A 39 6.58 -3.85 16.97
C GLU A 39 6.83 -4.20 18.45
N ALA A 40 6.98 -3.21 19.33
CA ALA A 40 7.25 -3.43 20.75
C ALA A 40 5.96 -3.53 21.58
N GLY A 41 6.04 -4.27 22.69
CA GLY A 41 5.04 -4.24 23.76
C GLY A 41 5.47 -3.30 24.87
N VAL A 42 4.57 -2.43 25.31
CA VAL A 42 4.74 -1.61 26.51
C VAL A 42 3.80 -2.11 27.60
N ALA A 43 4.32 -2.22 28.83
CA ALA A 43 3.56 -2.74 29.96
C ALA A 43 2.40 -1.81 30.33
N ASP A 44 2.65 -0.51 30.27
CA ASP A 44 1.70 0.56 30.56
C ASP A 44 1.43 1.40 29.30
N SER A 45 0.30 2.11 29.29
CA SER A 45 0.02 3.08 28.23
C SER A 45 1.15 4.11 28.16
N PRO A 46 1.71 4.37 26.96
CA PRO A 46 2.68 5.44 26.77
C PRO A 46 2.00 6.80 26.99
N GLN A 47 2.78 7.82 27.30
CA GLN A 47 2.29 9.20 27.45
C GLN A 47 2.30 9.98 26.13
N SER A 48 3.10 9.54 25.17
CA SER A 48 3.28 10.16 23.87
C SER A 48 3.82 9.16 22.86
N ILE A 49 3.54 9.40 21.58
CA ILE A 49 4.20 8.77 20.45
C ILE A 49 5.32 9.73 20.00
N THR A 50 6.56 9.26 19.94
CA THR A 50 7.71 10.05 19.50
C THR A 50 8.40 9.34 18.35
N LEU A 51 8.78 10.10 17.32
CA LEU A 51 9.48 9.67 16.12
C LEU A 51 10.76 10.49 16.00
N MET A 52 11.87 9.88 15.61
CA MET A 52 13.14 10.57 15.37
C MET A 52 13.57 10.33 13.94
N PHE A 53 14.04 11.36 13.25
CA PHE A 53 14.49 11.31 11.87
C PHE A 53 15.99 11.64 11.77
N ASN A 54 16.62 11.20 10.68
CA ASN A 54 18.02 11.52 10.37
C ASN A 54 18.25 12.96 9.91
N GLU A 55 17.18 13.68 9.58
CA GLU A 55 17.21 15.08 9.15
C GLU A 55 16.07 15.88 9.78
N THR A 56 16.12 17.22 9.64
CA THR A 56 15.05 18.11 10.09
C THR A 56 13.79 17.88 9.26
N VAL A 57 12.67 17.65 9.95
CA VAL A 57 11.37 17.44 9.33
C VAL A 57 10.35 18.48 9.79
N THR A 58 9.36 18.75 8.94
CA THR A 58 8.21 19.60 9.24
C THR A 58 6.95 18.75 9.35
N VAL A 59 6.08 19.11 10.29
CA VAL A 59 4.88 18.34 10.64
C VAL A 59 3.62 19.17 10.45
N GLY A 60 2.61 18.56 9.83
CA GLY A 60 1.28 19.15 9.65
C GLY A 60 0.21 18.49 10.53
N PRO A 61 -1.06 18.91 10.39
CA PRO A 61 -2.19 18.23 11.03
C PRO A 61 -2.22 16.74 10.65
N GLY A 62 -2.38 15.87 11.65
CA GLY A 62 -2.40 14.42 11.44
C GLY A 62 -1.04 13.83 11.04
N ALA A 63 0.07 14.49 11.37
CA ALA A 63 1.42 13.96 11.21
C ALA A 63 1.67 12.67 12.01
N VAL A 64 0.91 12.46 13.09
CA VAL A 64 0.85 11.20 13.83
C VAL A 64 -0.62 10.87 14.05
N VAL A 65 -1.02 9.66 13.65
CA VAL A 65 -2.37 9.11 13.86
C VAL A 65 -2.23 7.75 14.52
N LEU A 66 -2.91 7.57 15.65
CA LEU A 66 -2.94 6.29 16.36
C LEU A 66 -4.23 5.55 16.03
N LEU A 67 -4.13 4.29 15.65
CA LEU A 67 -5.25 3.39 15.40
C LEU A 67 -5.24 2.26 16.42
N ASP A 68 -6.41 1.86 16.93
CA ASP A 68 -6.57 0.62 17.70
C ASP A 68 -6.60 -0.62 16.80
N ASN A 69 -6.70 -1.81 17.40
CA ASN A 69 -6.77 -3.09 16.70
C ASN A 69 -7.98 -3.24 15.75
N ALA A 70 -9.01 -2.41 15.92
CA ALA A 70 -10.19 -2.34 15.06
C ALA A 70 -10.04 -1.29 13.95
N GLY A 71 -8.89 -0.63 13.86
CA GLY A 71 -8.60 0.44 12.90
C GLY A 71 -9.29 1.77 13.24
N ARG A 72 -9.77 1.95 14.48
CA ARG A 72 -10.39 3.20 14.93
C ARG A 72 -9.33 4.16 15.45
N GLU A 73 -9.47 5.43 15.09
CA GLU A 73 -8.56 6.46 15.59
C GLU A 73 -8.71 6.65 17.09
N VAL A 74 -7.56 6.61 17.77
CA VAL A 74 -7.42 6.97 19.17
C VAL A 74 -6.94 8.42 19.23
N PRO A 75 -7.61 9.29 20.01
CA PRO A 75 -7.23 10.70 20.09
C PRO A 75 -5.78 10.91 20.54
N VAL A 76 -5.01 11.57 19.68
CA VAL A 76 -3.66 12.07 19.97
C VAL A 76 -3.65 13.59 19.87
N GLY A 77 -2.86 14.24 20.73
CA GLY A 77 -2.58 15.66 20.65
C GLY A 77 -1.84 16.02 19.38
N ALA A 78 -1.83 17.31 19.04
CA ALA A 78 -1.12 17.81 17.87
C ALA A 78 0.36 17.41 17.93
N ALA A 79 0.88 16.88 16.82
CA ALA A 79 2.28 16.57 16.68
C ALA A 79 3.10 17.87 16.73
N SER A 80 4.18 17.89 17.50
CA SER A 80 5.13 18.99 17.55
C SER A 80 6.53 18.50 17.24
N THR A 81 7.36 19.40 16.73
CA THR A 81 8.77 19.12 16.49
C THR A 81 9.64 19.53 17.69
N GLY A 82 10.72 18.78 17.93
CA GLY A 82 11.71 19.04 18.97
C GLY A 82 13.13 18.72 18.50
N ARG A 83 14.14 19.14 19.29
CA ARG A 83 15.59 19.02 18.99
C ARG A 83 15.92 19.34 17.52
N ASP A 84 15.88 20.62 17.18
CA ASP A 84 16.23 21.13 15.84
C ASP A 84 15.40 20.52 14.70
N GLY A 85 14.20 20.04 15.03
CA GLY A 85 13.20 19.53 14.10
C GLY A 85 13.40 18.07 13.67
N GLN A 86 14.32 17.34 14.29
CA GLN A 86 14.56 15.93 14.01
C GLN A 86 13.62 15.00 14.79
N PHE A 87 12.97 15.49 15.85
CA PHE A 87 12.00 14.71 16.64
C PHE A 87 10.59 15.20 16.38
N VAL A 88 9.66 14.27 16.22
CA VAL A 88 8.22 14.52 16.13
C VAL A 88 7.54 13.82 17.30
N SER A 89 6.78 14.54 18.12
CA SER A 89 6.08 13.97 19.28
C SER A 89 4.61 14.34 19.30
N ALA A 90 3.75 13.37 19.57
CA ALA A 90 2.32 13.54 19.75
C ALA A 90 1.89 12.96 21.10
N ARG A 91 1.38 13.81 22.01
CA ARG A 91 0.94 13.38 23.35
C ARG A 91 -0.37 12.60 23.26
N LEU A 92 -0.50 11.52 24.02
CA LEU A 92 -1.77 10.78 24.10
C LEU A 92 -2.77 11.54 24.97
N ALA A 93 -4.01 11.69 24.48
CA ALA A 93 -5.05 12.39 25.20
C ALA A 93 -5.64 11.56 26.35
N GLU A 94 -5.58 10.23 26.21
CA GLU A 94 -6.16 9.26 27.13
C GLU A 94 -5.22 8.07 27.32
N THR A 95 -5.37 7.37 28.44
CA THR A 95 -4.65 6.12 28.71
C THR A 95 -5.16 5.04 27.76
N LEU A 96 -4.24 4.42 27.03
CA LEU A 96 -4.53 3.31 26.12
C LEU A 96 -4.89 2.04 26.91
N PRO A 97 -6.05 1.42 26.61
CA PRO A 97 -6.34 0.06 27.07
C PRO A 97 -5.31 -0.96 26.57
N ALA A 98 -5.34 -2.17 27.13
CA ALA A 98 -4.51 -3.25 26.61
C ALA A 98 -4.95 -3.66 25.19
N GLY A 99 -4.00 -3.79 24.26
CA GLY A 99 -4.28 -4.13 22.87
C GLY A 99 -3.15 -3.72 21.92
N THR A 100 -3.28 -4.11 20.64
CA THR A 100 -2.36 -3.69 19.57
C THR A 100 -2.83 -2.38 18.95
N TYR A 101 -1.87 -1.51 18.68
CA TYR A 101 -2.07 -0.20 18.08
C TYR A 101 -1.21 -0.04 16.84
N THR A 102 -1.68 0.70 15.85
CA THR A 102 -0.91 1.09 14.66
C THR A 102 -0.72 2.60 14.67
N VAL A 103 0.53 3.04 14.61
CA VAL A 103 0.90 4.44 14.42
C VAL A 103 1.12 4.66 12.93
N ARG A 104 0.31 5.52 12.33
CA ARG A 104 0.58 6.08 11.01
C ARG A 104 1.23 7.44 11.19
N TRP A 105 2.29 7.70 10.45
CA TRP A 105 2.94 8.99 10.49
C TRP A 105 3.24 9.54 9.11
N ARG A 106 3.35 10.86 9.04
CA ARG A 106 3.74 11.58 7.84
C ARG A 106 4.52 12.83 8.21
N VAL A 107 5.64 13.05 7.53
CA VAL A 107 6.51 14.21 7.75
C VAL A 107 7.04 14.72 6.43
N THR A 108 7.35 16.01 6.38
CA THR A 108 7.95 16.64 5.21
C THR A 108 9.42 16.92 5.46
N GLY A 109 10.30 16.36 4.63
CA GLY A 109 11.76 16.52 4.72
C GLY A 109 12.22 17.94 4.45
N SER A 110 13.51 18.19 4.69
CA SER A 110 14.12 19.50 4.43
C SER A 110 14.15 19.85 2.94
N ASP A 111 14.05 18.84 2.07
CA ASP A 111 13.93 18.92 0.61
C ASP A 111 12.49 19.21 0.12
N GLY A 112 11.50 19.14 1.01
CA GLY A 112 10.09 19.39 0.71
C GLY A 112 9.28 18.14 0.38
N ASP A 113 9.88 16.95 0.41
CA ASP A 113 9.18 15.69 0.12
C ASP A 113 8.39 15.18 1.33
N LEU A 114 7.14 14.75 1.10
CA LEU A 114 6.30 14.12 2.11
C LEU A 114 6.59 12.62 2.14
N VAL A 115 7.04 12.13 3.29
CA VAL A 115 7.24 10.70 3.57
C VAL A 115 6.18 10.23 4.55
N GLU A 116 5.56 9.10 4.25
CA GLU A 116 4.53 8.46 5.06
C GLU A 116 4.91 7.00 5.30
N ASP A 117 4.69 6.51 6.52
CA ASP A 117 4.87 5.10 6.86
C ASP A 117 4.01 4.74 8.08
N ASP A 118 4.01 3.46 8.45
CA ASP A 118 3.33 2.99 9.66
C ASP A 118 4.14 1.94 10.44
N PHE A 119 3.88 1.87 11.74
CA PHE A 119 4.40 0.82 12.60
C PHE A 119 3.39 0.44 13.67
N ARG A 120 3.55 -0.73 14.31
CA ARG A 120 2.65 -1.16 15.39
C ARG A 120 3.35 -1.19 16.73
N PHE A 121 2.58 -1.12 17.81
CA PHE A 121 3.03 -1.45 19.16
C PHE A 121 1.86 -2.04 19.94
N ALA A 122 2.10 -2.63 21.10
CA ALA A 122 1.05 -3.15 21.96
C ALA A 122 1.12 -2.57 23.36
N VAL A 123 -0.02 -2.42 24.02
CA VAL A 123 -0.14 -2.00 25.42
C VAL A 123 -0.67 -3.18 26.24
N GLY A 124 -0.08 -3.46 27.40
CA GLY A 124 -0.54 -4.49 28.35
C GLY A 124 -0.28 -5.95 27.96
N LEU A 125 -0.39 -6.85 28.96
CA LEU A 125 -0.23 -8.30 28.82
C LEU A 125 -1.47 -8.95 28.17
N ALA A 126 -1.52 -9.01 26.84
CA ALA A 126 -2.40 -9.91 26.12
C ALA A 126 -1.88 -10.27 24.73
N LEU A 127 -1.18 -11.39 24.63
CA LEU A 127 -1.41 -12.37 23.56
C LEU A 127 -1.61 -13.74 24.19
N THR A 128 -2.78 -13.92 24.82
CA THR A 128 -3.36 -15.25 24.92
C THR A 128 -4.40 -15.37 23.81
N GLY A 129 -4.30 -16.43 23.02
CA GLY A 129 -5.00 -16.58 21.76
C GLY A 129 -6.53 -16.59 21.85
N GLY A 130 -7.16 -16.50 20.68
CA GLY A 130 -8.57 -16.80 20.51
C GLY A 130 -9.51 -15.61 20.68
N GLY A 131 -9.28 -14.56 19.89
CA GLY A 131 -10.33 -13.59 19.58
C GLY A 131 -10.74 -13.75 18.12
N GLU A 132 -11.83 -14.48 17.86
CA GLU A 132 -12.65 -14.27 16.66
C GLU A 132 -13.19 -12.83 16.69
N GLY A 133 -12.32 -11.86 16.41
CA GLY A 133 -12.74 -10.55 15.99
C GLY A 133 -13.16 -10.67 14.54
N ASN A 134 -14.40 -10.35 14.22
CA ASN A 134 -14.89 -10.14 12.86
C ASN A 134 -14.14 -8.96 12.19
N GLY A 135 -12.83 -9.08 12.00
CA GLY A 135 -11.93 -8.11 11.39
C GLY A 135 -11.93 -8.22 9.86
N GLY A 136 -13.10 -8.45 9.27
CA GLY A 136 -13.25 -8.20 7.84
C GLY A 136 -13.13 -6.70 7.64
N GLN A 137 -12.13 -6.24 6.89
CA GLN A 137 -12.04 -4.85 6.42
C GLN A 137 -13.43 -4.43 5.94
N SER A 138 -14.12 -3.58 6.70
CA SER A 138 -15.52 -3.27 6.42
C SER A 138 -15.54 -2.38 5.19
N THR A 139 -16.03 -2.92 4.08
CA THR A 139 -16.25 -2.15 2.85
C THR A 139 -17.10 -0.91 3.18
N SER A 140 -16.57 0.28 2.95
CA SER A 140 -17.36 1.52 3.06
C SER A 140 -18.48 1.47 2.03
N TRP A 141 -19.72 1.30 2.49
CA TRP A 141 -20.89 1.28 1.62
C TRP A 141 -21.12 2.61 0.91
N LEU A 142 -20.64 3.72 1.49
CA LEU A 142 -20.64 5.02 0.85
C LEU A 142 -19.70 5.03 -0.36
N ASP A 143 -18.46 4.52 -0.21
CA ASP A 143 -17.48 4.46 -1.29
C ASP A 143 -17.97 3.54 -2.42
N VAL A 144 -18.60 2.42 -2.06
CA VAL A 144 -19.27 1.53 -3.03
C VAL A 144 -20.35 2.27 -3.80
N ALA A 145 -21.20 3.04 -3.11
CA ALA A 145 -22.26 3.81 -3.76
C ALA A 145 -21.69 4.89 -4.70
N LEU A 146 -20.64 5.60 -4.28
CA LEU A 146 -19.98 6.63 -5.08
C LEU A 146 -19.27 6.05 -6.30
N ARG A 147 -18.56 4.91 -6.15
CA ARG A 147 -17.98 4.18 -7.29
C ARG A 147 -19.04 3.64 -8.23
N TRP A 148 -20.18 3.18 -7.70
CA TRP A 148 -21.30 2.76 -8.53
C TRP A 148 -21.87 3.93 -9.35
N LEU A 149 -21.96 5.13 -8.77
CA LEU A 149 -22.30 6.35 -9.53
C LEU A 149 -21.25 6.65 -10.60
N LEU A 150 -19.96 6.60 -10.27
CA LEU A 150 -18.87 6.78 -11.23
C LEU A 150 -18.98 5.82 -12.42
N PHE A 151 -19.07 4.51 -12.18
CA PHE A 151 -19.15 3.51 -13.24
C PHE A 151 -20.45 3.61 -14.04
N THR A 152 -21.58 3.94 -13.40
CA THR A 152 -22.85 4.18 -14.09
C THR A 152 -22.79 5.42 -14.98
N GLY A 153 -22.25 6.53 -14.45
CA GLY A 153 -22.07 7.78 -15.18
C GLY A 153 -21.12 7.60 -16.36
N LEU A 154 -20.02 6.89 -16.16
CA LEU A 154 -19.04 6.56 -17.19
C LEU A 154 -19.65 5.69 -18.30
N ALA A 155 -20.44 4.67 -17.93
CA ALA A 155 -21.17 3.85 -18.89
C ALA A 155 -22.14 4.71 -19.72
N VAL A 156 -22.95 5.55 -19.08
CA VAL A 156 -23.90 6.43 -19.77
C VAL A 156 -23.20 7.46 -20.66
N ALA A 157 -22.07 8.01 -20.22
CA ALA A 157 -21.30 8.99 -20.98
C ALA A 157 -20.59 8.35 -22.19
N LEU A 158 -19.71 7.38 -21.95
CA LEU A 158 -18.89 6.75 -23.00
C LEU A 158 -19.76 5.93 -23.96
N GLY A 159 -20.61 5.04 -23.42
CA GLY A 159 -21.50 4.24 -24.24
C GLY A 159 -22.60 5.07 -24.91
N GLY A 160 -23.01 6.20 -24.32
CA GLY A 160 -23.89 7.17 -24.97
C GLY A 160 -23.24 7.86 -26.17
N LEU A 161 -22.00 8.34 -26.05
CA LEU A 161 -21.23 8.96 -27.14
C LEU A 161 -21.03 8.00 -28.32
N ILE A 162 -20.78 6.73 -28.05
CA ILE A 162 -20.64 5.69 -29.09
C ILE A 162 -22.02 5.32 -29.66
N GLY A 163 -23.01 5.08 -28.81
CA GLY A 163 -24.36 4.68 -29.21
C GLY A 163 -25.12 5.74 -30.01
N GLU A 164 -24.86 7.02 -29.74
CA GLU A 164 -25.45 8.13 -30.48
C GLU A 164 -25.09 8.11 -31.97
N ARG A 165 -23.93 7.54 -32.34
CA ARG A 165 -23.51 7.39 -33.74
C ARG A 165 -24.51 6.57 -34.55
N PHE A 166 -25.09 5.51 -33.98
CA PHE A 166 -26.11 4.72 -34.66
C PHE A 166 -27.37 5.55 -34.93
N THR A 167 -27.78 6.35 -33.94
CA THR A 167 -28.98 7.18 -34.06
C THR A 167 -28.77 8.40 -34.95
N SER A 168 -27.57 8.98 -34.98
CA SER A 168 -27.26 10.12 -35.84
C SER A 168 -27.16 9.72 -37.30
N THR A 169 -26.56 8.55 -37.60
CA THR A 169 -26.53 7.99 -38.97
C THR A 169 -27.95 7.74 -39.49
N ALA A 170 -28.82 7.10 -38.70
CA ALA A 170 -30.21 6.86 -39.10
C ALA A 170 -31.00 8.16 -39.36
N ARG A 171 -30.73 9.21 -38.56
CA ARG A 171 -31.36 10.53 -38.74
C ARG A 171 -30.79 11.33 -39.89
N ALA A 172 -29.52 11.14 -40.24
CA ALA A 172 -28.93 11.75 -41.43
C ALA A 172 -29.61 11.21 -42.71
N GLU A 173 -29.98 9.94 -42.70
CA GLU A 173 -30.69 9.28 -43.80
C GLU A 173 -32.20 9.60 -43.80
N LYS A 174 -32.84 9.67 -42.62
CA LYS A 174 -34.25 10.07 -42.47
C LYS A 174 -34.40 11.22 -41.46
N PRO A 175 -34.26 12.49 -41.88
CA PRO A 175 -34.31 13.66 -40.99
C PRO A 175 -35.61 13.85 -40.21
N THR A 176 -36.71 13.26 -40.69
CA THR A 176 -38.03 13.31 -40.04
C THR A 176 -38.12 12.48 -38.76
N LEU A 177 -37.13 11.63 -38.47
CA LEU A 177 -37.09 10.84 -37.24
C LEU A 177 -36.89 11.74 -36.00
N PRO A 178 -37.75 11.63 -34.97
CA PRO A 178 -37.63 12.42 -33.76
C PRO A 178 -36.32 12.10 -33.03
N ALA A 179 -35.61 13.14 -32.58
CA ALA A 179 -34.32 12.96 -31.91
C ALA A 179 -34.50 12.39 -30.48
N PRO A 180 -33.92 11.23 -30.14
CA PRO A 180 -33.89 10.76 -28.77
C PRO A 180 -33.04 11.73 -27.92
N ARG A 181 -33.51 12.08 -26.71
CA ARG A 181 -32.76 12.95 -25.79
C ARG A 181 -31.43 12.28 -25.41
N SER A 182 -30.31 12.95 -25.68
CA SER A 182 -28.93 12.55 -25.35
C SER A 182 -28.74 12.40 -23.84
N PRO A 183 -28.43 11.18 -23.32
CA PRO A 183 -28.17 10.99 -21.89
C PRO A 183 -26.74 11.36 -21.48
N VAL A 184 -25.85 11.64 -22.44
CA VAL A 184 -24.39 11.80 -22.21
C VAL A 184 -24.05 12.84 -21.14
N ALA A 185 -24.60 14.05 -21.23
CA ALA A 185 -24.31 15.09 -20.23
C ALA A 185 -24.78 14.70 -18.82
N GLY A 186 -25.92 14.01 -18.72
CA GLY A 186 -26.38 13.44 -17.45
C GLY A 186 -25.44 12.37 -16.92
N GLY A 187 -24.90 11.51 -17.79
CA GLY A 187 -23.88 10.52 -17.43
C GLY A 187 -22.61 11.17 -16.88
N VAL A 188 -22.10 12.21 -17.54
CA VAL A 188 -20.91 12.96 -17.07
C VAL A 188 -21.16 13.60 -15.71
N LEU A 189 -22.34 14.20 -15.49
CA LEU A 189 -22.71 14.77 -14.19
C LEU A 189 -22.81 13.71 -13.09
N ILE A 190 -23.40 12.55 -13.38
CA ILE A 190 -23.48 11.42 -12.42
C ILE A 190 -22.06 10.94 -12.06
N ALA A 191 -21.17 10.80 -13.05
CA ALA A 191 -19.79 10.41 -12.80
C ALA A 191 -19.05 11.46 -11.97
N LEU A 192 -19.27 12.76 -12.25
CA LEU A 192 -18.66 13.86 -11.51
C LEU A 192 -19.12 13.88 -10.06
N VAL A 193 -20.40 13.59 -9.78
CA VAL A 193 -20.90 13.42 -8.40
C VAL A 193 -20.18 12.26 -7.71
N GLY A 194 -19.96 11.14 -8.41
CA GLY A 194 -19.18 10.01 -7.88
C GLY A 194 -17.75 10.41 -7.51
N VAL A 195 -17.00 11.03 -8.43
CA VAL A 195 -15.60 11.43 -8.23
C VAL A 195 -15.46 12.52 -7.17
N VAL A 196 -16.32 13.55 -7.20
CA VAL A 196 -16.31 14.61 -6.18
C VAL A 196 -16.65 14.04 -4.81
N GLY A 197 -17.63 13.13 -4.73
CA GLY A 197 -17.95 12.43 -3.49
C GLY A 197 -16.76 11.62 -2.97
N LEU A 198 -16.04 10.89 -3.83
CA LEU A 198 -14.82 10.16 -3.46
C LEU A 198 -13.69 11.10 -3.03
N GLY A 199 -13.58 12.27 -3.65
CA GLY A 199 -12.66 13.32 -3.21
C GLY A 199 -13.03 13.87 -1.84
N VAL A 200 -14.32 14.05 -1.56
CA VAL A 200 -14.81 14.46 -0.23
C VAL A 200 -14.55 13.38 0.80
N THR A 201 -14.79 12.09 0.52
CA THR A 201 -14.48 11.02 1.47
C THR A 201 -12.98 10.93 1.73
N LEU A 202 -12.13 11.16 0.71
CA LEU A 202 -10.68 11.24 0.87
C LEU A 202 -10.28 12.42 1.76
N VAL A 203 -10.80 13.63 1.52
CA VAL A 203 -10.49 14.83 2.31
C VAL A 203 -10.97 14.69 3.75
N VAL A 204 -12.20 14.17 3.95
CA VAL A 204 -12.77 13.92 5.27
C VAL A 204 -11.97 12.86 6.01
N GLY A 205 -11.59 11.78 5.34
CA GLY A 205 -10.77 10.72 5.91
C GLY A 205 -9.33 11.16 6.23
N ALA A 206 -8.76 12.07 5.44
CA ALA A 206 -7.42 12.59 5.66
C ALA A 206 -7.37 13.78 6.63
N GLY A 207 -8.51 14.38 6.95
CA GLY A 207 -8.64 15.58 7.78
C GLY A 207 -8.10 16.88 7.14
N THR A 208 -7.64 16.83 5.89
CA THR A 208 -7.03 17.97 5.18
C THR A 208 -7.39 17.96 3.69
N GLY A 209 -7.59 19.16 3.14
CA GLY A 209 -7.77 19.35 1.69
C GLY A 209 -6.52 18.98 0.88
N SER A 210 -5.33 19.04 1.50
CA SER A 210 -4.07 18.77 0.82
C SER A 210 -3.90 17.33 0.34
N ALA A 211 -4.68 16.41 0.90
CA ALA A 211 -4.77 15.02 0.44
C ALA A 211 -5.15 14.91 -1.05
N LEU A 212 -5.80 15.92 -1.64
CA LEU A 212 -6.15 15.93 -3.06
C LEU A 212 -4.95 16.13 -3.98
N TRP A 213 -3.92 16.86 -3.56
CA TRP A 213 -2.78 17.20 -4.44
C TRP A 213 -1.43 16.68 -3.96
N GLN A 214 -1.30 16.28 -2.69
CA GLN A 214 -0.07 15.67 -2.15
C GLN A 214 -0.06 14.14 -2.23
N GLY A 215 -1.23 13.50 -2.26
CA GLY A 215 -1.34 12.04 -2.31
C GLY A 215 -1.61 11.51 -3.72
N GLY A 216 -1.03 10.35 -4.07
CA GLY A 216 -1.26 9.68 -5.36
C GLY A 216 -2.74 9.39 -5.63
N ALA A 217 -3.51 8.99 -4.62
CA ALA A 217 -4.96 8.78 -4.73
C ALA A 217 -5.74 10.08 -5.03
N GLY A 218 -5.30 11.21 -4.46
CA GLY A 218 -5.87 12.53 -4.73
C GLY A 218 -5.60 13.00 -6.15
N GLY A 219 -4.35 12.84 -6.62
CA GLY A 219 -3.96 13.19 -7.98
C GLY A 219 -4.77 12.43 -9.04
N VAL A 220 -5.06 11.14 -8.80
CA VAL A 220 -5.93 10.33 -9.66
C VAL A 220 -7.37 10.88 -9.68
N LEU A 221 -7.96 11.19 -8.52
CA LEU A 221 -9.30 11.79 -8.45
C LEU A 221 -9.38 13.17 -9.11
N LEU A 222 -8.32 13.98 -9.01
CA LEU A 222 -8.21 15.26 -9.71
C LEU A 222 -8.15 15.06 -11.23
N ALA A 223 -7.39 14.08 -11.72
CA ALA A 223 -7.32 13.74 -13.14
C ALA A 223 -8.69 13.26 -13.67
N GLU A 224 -9.42 12.45 -12.89
CA GLU A 224 -10.78 12.02 -13.22
C GLU A 224 -11.75 13.21 -13.27
N ALA A 225 -11.71 14.09 -12.26
CA ALA A 225 -12.55 15.27 -12.21
C ALA A 225 -12.26 16.22 -13.37
N ALA A 226 -10.98 16.47 -13.68
CA ALA A 226 -10.55 17.28 -14.82
C ALA A 226 -11.02 16.68 -16.15
N GLY A 227 -10.86 15.36 -16.34
CA GLY A 227 -11.34 14.64 -17.52
C GLY A 227 -12.85 14.75 -17.71
N LEU A 228 -13.64 14.60 -16.64
CA LEU A 228 -15.10 14.74 -16.66
C LEU A 228 -15.55 16.18 -16.93
N MET A 229 -14.89 17.17 -16.31
CA MET A 229 -15.16 18.59 -16.53
C MET A 229 -14.85 19.00 -17.98
N LEU A 230 -13.71 18.54 -18.52
CA LEU A 230 -13.35 18.74 -19.92
C LEU A 230 -14.36 18.06 -20.87
N ALA A 231 -14.79 16.84 -20.56
CA ALA A 231 -15.83 16.15 -21.33
C ALA A 231 -17.14 16.95 -21.35
N LEU A 232 -17.58 17.46 -20.20
CA LEU A 232 -18.78 18.29 -20.10
C LEU A 232 -18.66 19.59 -20.91
N ALA A 233 -17.53 20.28 -20.80
CA ALA A 233 -17.24 21.49 -21.57
C ALA A 233 -17.31 21.20 -23.09
N LEU A 234 -16.65 20.13 -23.55
CA LEU A 234 -16.65 19.71 -24.95
C LEU A 234 -18.05 19.34 -25.47
N ILE A 235 -18.90 18.72 -24.65
CA ILE A 235 -20.30 18.44 -25.00
C ILE A 235 -21.10 19.74 -25.14
N VAL A 236 -20.88 20.71 -24.25
CA VAL A 236 -21.61 21.99 -24.23
C VAL A 236 -21.27 22.87 -25.44
N VAL A 237 -20.02 22.80 -25.94
CA VAL A 237 -19.57 23.50 -27.16
C VAL A 237 -19.71 22.66 -28.45
N ASP A 238 -20.46 21.55 -28.38
CA ASP A 238 -20.76 20.65 -29.50
C ASP A 238 -19.52 20.00 -30.17
N ARG A 239 -18.43 19.84 -29.41
CA ARG A 239 -17.19 19.14 -29.81
C ARG A 239 -17.18 17.69 -29.31
N ARG A 240 -18.30 16.99 -29.44
CA ARG A 240 -18.55 15.64 -28.86
C ARG A 240 -17.49 14.57 -29.22
N ARG A 241 -16.84 14.68 -30.39
CA ARG A 241 -15.78 13.74 -30.79
C ARG A 241 -14.58 13.77 -29.83
N TRP A 242 -14.22 14.96 -29.35
CA TRP A 242 -13.12 15.15 -28.41
C TRP A 242 -13.50 14.79 -26.98
N ALA A 243 -14.79 14.82 -26.63
CA ALA A 243 -15.27 14.38 -25.33
C ALA A 243 -14.96 12.89 -25.06
N ILE A 244 -14.81 12.07 -26.10
CA ILE A 244 -14.35 10.68 -25.96
C ILE A 244 -12.95 10.64 -25.36
N ALA A 245 -12.01 11.43 -25.86
CA ALA A 245 -10.65 11.48 -25.34
C ALA A 245 -10.63 11.92 -23.87
N ALA A 246 -11.42 12.94 -23.52
CA ALA A 246 -11.55 13.42 -22.15
C ALA A 246 -12.12 12.35 -21.19
N VAL A 247 -13.12 11.56 -21.64
CA VAL A 247 -13.66 10.43 -20.86
C VAL A 247 -12.65 9.27 -20.77
N MET A 248 -11.81 9.06 -21.77
CA MET A 248 -10.76 8.02 -21.72
C MET A 248 -9.67 8.34 -20.68
N VAL A 249 -9.45 9.60 -20.31
CA VAL A 249 -8.58 9.97 -19.17
C VAL A 249 -9.09 9.34 -17.88
N VAL A 250 -10.41 9.37 -17.65
CA VAL A 250 -11.05 8.76 -16.48
C VAL A 250 -10.87 7.25 -16.48
N VAL A 251 -11.00 6.61 -17.65
CA VAL A 251 -10.76 5.16 -17.80
C VAL A 251 -9.31 4.79 -17.46
N ALA A 252 -8.35 5.60 -17.93
CA ALA A 252 -6.94 5.37 -17.65
C ALA A 252 -6.62 5.56 -16.16
N ALA A 253 -7.17 6.61 -15.54
CA ALA A 253 -7.04 6.88 -14.10
C ALA A 253 -7.60 5.73 -13.23
N GLU A 254 -8.79 5.22 -13.56
CA GLU A 254 -9.37 4.04 -12.90
C GLU A 254 -8.54 2.76 -13.15
N GLY A 255 -7.85 2.68 -14.30
CA GLY A 255 -6.88 1.61 -14.58
C GLY A 255 -5.68 1.65 -13.63
N VAL A 256 -5.03 2.80 -13.51
CA VAL A 256 -3.83 2.99 -12.66
C VAL A 256 -4.10 2.68 -11.19
N ARG A 257 -5.29 2.99 -10.68
CA ARG A 257 -5.65 2.66 -9.28
C ARG A 257 -6.21 1.25 -9.08
N SER A 258 -6.20 0.39 -10.10
CA SER A 258 -6.87 -0.91 -10.05
C SER A 258 -6.07 -1.97 -9.31
N HIS A 259 -6.75 -2.94 -8.70
CA HIS A 259 -6.07 -4.08 -8.08
C HIS A 259 -5.18 -4.86 -9.05
N ALA A 260 -5.54 -4.92 -10.33
CA ALA A 260 -4.71 -5.56 -11.34
C ALA A 260 -3.40 -4.80 -11.56
N ASP A 261 -3.40 -3.47 -11.45
CA ASP A 261 -2.18 -2.66 -11.57
C ASP A 261 -1.26 -2.81 -10.36
N VAL A 262 -1.85 -2.96 -9.17
CA VAL A 262 -1.08 -3.33 -7.97
C VAL A 262 -0.40 -4.69 -8.16
N ALA A 263 -1.09 -5.66 -8.75
CA ALA A 263 -0.54 -7.00 -8.99
C ALA A 263 0.44 -7.08 -10.18
N ALA A 264 0.29 -6.21 -11.18
CA ALA A 264 1.14 -6.16 -12.37
C ALA A 264 1.22 -4.71 -12.89
N PRO A 265 2.13 -3.88 -12.36
CA PRO A 265 2.21 -2.46 -12.68
C PRO A 265 2.31 -2.17 -14.19
N GLY A 266 1.54 -1.17 -14.65
CA GLY A 266 1.42 -0.78 -16.05
C GLY A 266 0.49 -1.70 -16.86
N TRP A 267 0.77 -3.01 -16.90
CA TRP A 267 -0.06 -3.96 -17.66
C TRP A 267 -1.44 -4.16 -17.03
N GLY A 268 -1.52 -4.15 -15.71
CA GLY A 268 -2.76 -4.22 -14.96
C GLY A 268 -3.65 -2.99 -15.17
N ALA A 269 -3.06 -1.80 -15.24
CA ALA A 269 -3.79 -0.58 -15.61
C ALA A 269 -4.39 -0.66 -17.02
N VAL A 270 -3.60 -1.12 -18.00
CA VAL A 270 -4.08 -1.32 -19.37
C VAL A 270 -5.20 -2.36 -19.41
N LEU A 271 -5.03 -3.49 -18.73
CA LEU A 271 -6.00 -4.57 -18.64
C LEU A 271 -7.34 -4.08 -18.08
N THR A 272 -7.31 -3.41 -16.92
CA THR A 272 -8.51 -2.85 -16.28
C THR A 272 -9.12 -1.74 -17.12
N GLY A 273 -8.32 -0.86 -17.69
CA GLY A 273 -8.80 0.23 -18.56
C GLY A 273 -9.53 -0.30 -19.79
N VAL A 274 -9.00 -1.32 -20.46
CA VAL A 274 -9.65 -1.99 -21.59
C VAL A 274 -10.94 -2.68 -21.16
N HIS A 275 -10.94 -3.39 -20.02
CA HIS A 275 -12.14 -4.02 -19.46
C HIS A 275 -13.24 -2.98 -19.18
N LEU A 276 -12.89 -1.91 -18.48
CA LEU A 276 -13.80 -0.83 -18.09
C LEU A 276 -14.37 -0.09 -19.30
N ALA A 277 -13.54 0.26 -20.28
CA ALA A 277 -13.99 0.89 -21.52
C ALA A 277 -14.98 0.00 -22.28
N ALA A 278 -14.66 -1.28 -22.46
CA ALA A 278 -15.52 -2.23 -23.15
C ALA A 278 -16.85 -2.43 -22.42
N ALA A 279 -16.84 -2.55 -21.10
CA ALA A 279 -18.04 -2.65 -20.27
C ALA A 279 -18.89 -1.38 -20.33
N ALA A 280 -18.29 -0.20 -20.20
CA ALA A 280 -18.96 1.09 -20.28
C ALA A 280 -19.63 1.31 -21.65
N ILE A 281 -18.93 0.97 -22.74
CA ILE A 281 -19.49 1.02 -24.10
C ILE A 281 -20.65 0.06 -24.24
N TRP A 282 -20.50 -1.20 -23.79
CA TRP A 282 -21.53 -2.22 -23.90
C TRP A 282 -22.83 -1.83 -23.18
N VAL A 283 -22.71 -1.40 -21.92
CA VAL A 283 -23.86 -1.03 -21.09
C VAL A 283 -24.51 0.27 -21.57
N GLY A 284 -23.72 1.31 -21.82
CA GLY A 284 -24.27 2.61 -22.23
C GLY A 284 -24.88 2.62 -23.63
N ALA A 285 -24.30 1.88 -24.58
CA ALA A 285 -24.87 1.76 -25.92
C ALA A 285 -26.22 1.03 -25.89
N LEU A 286 -26.44 0.10 -24.95
CA LEU A 286 -27.75 -0.54 -24.75
C LEU A 286 -28.79 0.48 -24.30
N LEU A 287 -28.44 1.36 -23.35
CA LEU A 287 -29.35 2.40 -22.86
C LEU A 287 -29.78 3.35 -23.99
N GLN A 288 -28.82 3.81 -24.80
CA GLN A 288 -29.11 4.68 -25.94
C GLN A 288 -29.98 3.96 -26.98
N THR A 289 -29.69 2.69 -27.25
CA THR A 289 -30.49 1.83 -28.14
C THR A 289 -31.91 1.66 -27.62
N ALA A 290 -32.09 1.35 -26.34
CA ALA A 290 -33.40 1.19 -25.72
C ALA A 290 -34.23 2.48 -25.81
N ARG A 291 -33.62 3.66 -25.59
CA ARG A 291 -34.28 4.96 -25.76
C ARG A 291 -34.69 5.19 -27.22
N ALA A 292 -33.81 4.92 -28.17
CA ALA A 292 -34.12 5.03 -29.59
C ALA A 292 -35.27 4.10 -30.01
N VAL A 293 -35.28 2.85 -29.54
CA VAL A 293 -36.35 1.88 -29.79
C VAL A 293 -37.70 2.36 -29.25
N VAL A 294 -37.72 3.02 -28.09
CA VAL A 294 -38.95 3.58 -27.51
C VAL A 294 -39.47 4.77 -28.32
N VAL A 295 -38.57 5.66 -28.74
CA VAL A 295 -38.92 6.88 -29.49
C VAL A 295 -39.32 6.55 -30.93
N TRP A 296 -38.66 5.58 -31.56
CA TRP A 296 -38.89 5.15 -32.95
C TRP A 296 -39.79 3.92 -33.04
N ARG A 297 -40.60 3.62 -32.02
CA ARG A 297 -41.44 2.41 -31.95
C ARG A 297 -42.40 2.21 -33.13
N HIS A 298 -42.74 3.28 -33.84
CA HIS A 298 -43.61 3.26 -35.02
C HIS A 298 -42.84 3.18 -36.35
N GLU A 299 -41.51 3.21 -36.30
CA GLU A 299 -40.59 3.29 -37.44
C GLU A 299 -39.72 2.04 -37.50
N ARG A 300 -40.27 0.94 -38.04
CA ARG A 300 -39.65 -0.40 -38.00
C ARG A 300 -38.23 -0.45 -38.56
N ALA A 301 -37.98 0.21 -39.69
CA ALA A 301 -36.67 0.24 -40.33
C ALA A 301 -35.61 0.90 -39.44
N ALA A 302 -35.95 2.01 -38.78
CA ALA A 302 -35.05 2.72 -37.87
C ALA A 302 -34.74 1.88 -36.61
N VAL A 303 -35.74 1.17 -36.08
CA VAL A 303 -35.56 0.24 -34.96
C VAL A 303 -34.63 -0.92 -35.33
N GLN A 304 -34.81 -1.52 -36.51
CA GLN A 304 -33.95 -2.61 -36.99
C GLN A 304 -32.50 -2.14 -37.19
N TRP A 305 -32.30 -0.94 -37.74
CA TRP A 305 -30.97 -0.37 -37.93
C TRP A 305 -30.19 -0.21 -36.62
N VAL A 306 -30.79 0.41 -35.60
CA VAL A 306 -30.11 0.63 -34.31
C VAL A 306 -29.88 -0.69 -33.58
N LEU A 307 -30.82 -1.63 -33.64
CA LEU A 307 -30.64 -2.97 -33.06
C LEU A 307 -29.50 -3.73 -33.77
N ALA A 308 -29.41 -3.67 -35.11
CA ALA A 308 -28.30 -4.28 -35.85
C ALA A 308 -26.94 -3.66 -35.50
N GLY A 309 -26.87 -2.33 -35.41
CA GLY A 309 -25.65 -1.62 -34.99
C GLY A 309 -25.20 -2.00 -33.58
N TYR A 310 -26.13 -1.97 -32.62
CA TYR A 310 -25.85 -2.36 -31.24
C TYR A 310 -25.44 -3.83 -31.12
N THR A 311 -26.13 -4.74 -31.79
CA THR A 311 -25.85 -6.19 -31.67
C THR A 311 -24.45 -6.58 -32.15
N ARG A 312 -23.92 -5.90 -33.17
CA ARG A 312 -22.53 -6.06 -33.66
C ARG A 312 -21.52 -5.49 -32.67
N LEU A 313 -21.76 -4.28 -32.17
CA LEU A 313 -20.91 -3.65 -31.16
C LEU A 313 -20.84 -4.49 -29.88
N ALA A 314 -22.00 -4.90 -29.37
CA ALA A 314 -22.14 -5.70 -28.15
C ALA A 314 -21.41 -7.04 -28.25
N GLY A 315 -21.33 -7.66 -29.44
CA GLY A 315 -20.58 -8.90 -29.63
C GLY A 315 -19.08 -8.72 -29.37
N TRP A 316 -18.47 -7.67 -29.94
CA TRP A 316 -17.05 -7.38 -29.74
C TRP A 316 -16.74 -6.93 -28.32
N THR A 317 -17.53 -5.99 -27.77
CA THR A 317 -17.30 -5.52 -26.40
C THR A 317 -17.50 -6.63 -25.38
N PHE A 318 -18.44 -7.56 -25.60
CA PHE A 318 -18.62 -8.73 -24.76
C PHE A 318 -17.38 -9.64 -24.76
N VAL A 319 -16.83 -9.95 -25.95
CA VAL A 319 -15.60 -10.75 -26.05
C VAL A 319 -14.45 -10.09 -25.28
N VAL A 320 -14.26 -8.78 -25.44
CA VAL A 320 -13.22 -8.04 -24.71
C VAL A 320 -13.45 -8.10 -23.20
N VAL A 321 -14.67 -7.86 -22.72
CA VAL A 321 -15.01 -7.94 -21.28
C VAL A 321 -14.76 -9.34 -20.71
N VAL A 322 -15.14 -10.39 -21.44
CA VAL A 322 -14.92 -11.78 -20.98
C VAL A 322 -13.43 -12.10 -20.94
N VAL A 323 -12.68 -11.83 -22.01
CA VAL A 323 -11.24 -12.15 -22.07
C VAL A 323 -10.48 -11.39 -20.98
N THR A 324 -10.66 -10.07 -20.90
CA THR A 324 -10.00 -9.25 -19.88
C THR A 324 -10.43 -9.63 -18.47
N GLY A 325 -11.71 -9.95 -18.25
CA GLY A 325 -12.22 -10.37 -16.95
C GLY A 325 -11.67 -11.73 -16.49
N VAL A 326 -11.48 -12.68 -17.41
CA VAL A 326 -10.83 -13.97 -17.12
C VAL A 326 -9.37 -13.76 -16.75
N VAL A 327 -8.63 -12.95 -17.52
CA VAL A 327 -7.23 -12.64 -17.24
C VAL A 327 -7.10 -11.94 -15.87
N SER A 328 -7.92 -10.92 -15.59
CA SER A 328 -7.92 -10.26 -14.27
C SER A 328 -8.30 -11.21 -13.13
N GLY A 329 -9.26 -12.11 -13.35
CA GLY A 329 -9.66 -13.09 -12.33
C GLY A 329 -8.56 -14.09 -11.98
N LEU A 330 -7.85 -14.59 -12.99
CA LEU A 330 -6.70 -15.49 -12.80
C LEU A 330 -5.50 -14.78 -12.16
N LEU A 331 -5.32 -13.48 -12.44
CA LEU A 331 -4.26 -12.67 -11.85
C LEU A 331 -4.52 -12.40 -10.35
N LEU A 332 -5.78 -12.20 -9.95
CA LEU A 332 -6.12 -11.68 -8.62
C LEU A 332 -6.62 -12.72 -7.61
N VAL A 333 -7.08 -13.90 -8.04
CA VAL A 333 -7.76 -14.86 -7.15
C VAL A 333 -7.24 -16.28 -7.33
N PRO A 334 -6.59 -16.88 -6.32
CA PRO A 334 -6.29 -18.30 -6.34
C PRO A 334 -7.58 -19.12 -6.20
N LEU A 335 -7.66 -20.28 -6.88
CA LEU A 335 -8.89 -21.09 -6.94
C LEU A 335 -9.41 -21.52 -5.56
N SER A 336 -8.52 -21.73 -4.59
CA SER A 336 -8.85 -22.05 -3.20
C SER A 336 -9.53 -20.89 -2.44
N ALA A 337 -9.31 -19.64 -2.87
CA ALA A 337 -9.87 -18.43 -2.29
C ALA A 337 -11.25 -18.06 -2.87
N LEU A 338 -11.69 -18.70 -3.95
CA LEU A 338 -12.84 -18.27 -4.73
C LEU A 338 -14.18 -18.37 -3.97
N VAL A 339 -14.35 -19.38 -3.10
CA VAL A 339 -15.59 -19.57 -2.32
C VAL A 339 -15.42 -19.21 -0.83
N SER A 340 -14.18 -19.17 -0.36
CA SER A 340 -13.84 -18.91 1.04
C SER A 340 -13.76 -17.41 1.36
N THR A 341 -13.44 -16.56 0.38
CA THR A 341 -13.24 -15.12 0.58
C THR A 341 -14.44 -14.27 0.15
N THR A 342 -14.61 -13.10 0.76
CA THR A 342 -15.64 -12.12 0.35
C THR A 342 -15.43 -11.69 -1.09
N TYR A 343 -14.19 -11.38 -1.48
CA TYR A 343 -13.84 -11.01 -2.86
C TYR A 343 -14.27 -12.09 -3.86
N GLY A 344 -13.90 -13.35 -3.60
CA GLY A 344 -14.28 -14.49 -4.44
C GLY A 344 -15.79 -14.70 -4.55
N ARG A 345 -16.52 -14.57 -3.44
CA ARG A 345 -18.00 -14.68 -3.43
C ARG A 345 -18.67 -13.58 -4.26
N VAL A 346 -18.22 -12.33 -4.14
CA VAL A 346 -18.77 -11.22 -4.96
C VAL A 346 -18.41 -11.41 -6.44
N LEU A 347 -17.22 -11.94 -6.75
CA LEU A 347 -16.83 -12.29 -8.11
C LEU A 347 -17.77 -13.35 -8.71
N LEU A 348 -18.10 -14.41 -7.96
CA LEU A 348 -19.08 -15.42 -8.38
C LEU A 348 -20.47 -14.83 -8.64
N VAL A 349 -20.93 -13.92 -7.77
CA VAL A 349 -22.18 -13.18 -7.99
C VAL A 349 -22.12 -12.38 -9.29
N LYS A 350 -21.04 -11.61 -9.52
CA LYS A 350 -20.84 -10.85 -10.77
C LYS A 350 -20.85 -11.76 -11.99
N LEU A 351 -20.19 -12.91 -11.96
CA LEU A 351 -20.19 -13.90 -13.05
C LEU A 351 -21.60 -14.42 -13.33
N GLY A 352 -22.37 -14.75 -12.29
CA GLY A 352 -23.77 -15.16 -12.42
C GLY A 352 -24.65 -14.08 -13.06
N LEU A 353 -24.49 -12.82 -12.63
CA LEU A 353 -25.22 -11.68 -13.20
C LEU A 353 -24.86 -11.46 -14.69
N VAL A 354 -23.56 -11.54 -15.05
CA VAL A 354 -23.10 -11.41 -16.45
C VAL A 354 -23.64 -12.55 -17.31
N ALA A 355 -23.65 -13.79 -16.80
CA ALA A 355 -24.24 -14.93 -17.50
C ALA A 355 -25.74 -14.74 -17.72
N GLY A 356 -26.47 -14.25 -16.71
CA GLY A 356 -27.88 -13.91 -16.80
C GLY A 356 -28.17 -12.81 -17.83
N ALA A 357 -27.39 -11.73 -17.83
CA ALA A 357 -27.51 -10.64 -18.81
C ALA A 357 -27.28 -11.16 -20.24
N SER A 358 -26.27 -12.01 -20.41
CA SER A 358 -25.94 -12.64 -21.69
C SER A 358 -27.05 -13.57 -22.18
N GLY A 359 -27.66 -14.34 -21.28
CA GLY A 359 -28.81 -15.20 -21.59
C GLY A 359 -30.03 -14.39 -22.06
N LEU A 360 -30.33 -13.26 -21.40
CA LEU A 360 -31.39 -12.35 -21.82
C LEU A 360 -31.09 -11.70 -23.18
N ALA A 361 -29.85 -11.27 -23.42
CA ALA A 361 -29.41 -10.73 -24.70
C ALA A 361 -29.56 -11.75 -25.84
N LEU A 362 -29.19 -13.01 -25.61
CA LEU A 362 -29.38 -14.11 -26.57
C LEU A 362 -30.86 -14.41 -26.82
N ALA A 363 -31.69 -14.38 -25.77
CA ALA A 363 -33.14 -14.54 -25.90
C ALA A 363 -33.77 -13.42 -26.74
N ALA A 364 -33.36 -12.15 -26.51
CA ALA A 364 -33.78 -11.01 -27.31
C ALA A 364 -33.42 -11.19 -28.79
N ARG A 365 -32.20 -11.67 -29.08
CA ARG A 365 -31.73 -11.95 -30.46
C ARG A 365 -32.55 -13.04 -31.15
N ARG A 366 -32.87 -14.13 -30.45
CA ARG A 366 -33.72 -15.20 -31.00
C ARG A 366 -35.15 -14.71 -31.26
N MET A 367 -35.70 -13.89 -30.36
CA MET A 367 -37.05 -13.33 -30.49
C MET A 367 -37.19 -12.33 -31.63
N HIS A 368 -36.14 -11.56 -31.95
CA HIS A 368 -36.16 -10.61 -33.06
C HIS A 368 -36.33 -11.27 -34.44
N ARG A 369 -36.06 -12.58 -34.55
CA ARG A 369 -36.36 -13.35 -35.77
C ARG A 369 -37.86 -13.61 -35.98
N ALA A 370 -38.72 -13.31 -34.98
CA ALA A 370 -40.17 -13.46 -35.04
C ALA A 370 -40.88 -12.08 -35.04
N PRO A 371 -41.63 -11.70 -36.11
CA PRO A 371 -42.09 -10.31 -36.34
C PRO A 371 -43.03 -9.68 -35.29
N ASP A 372 -43.78 -10.45 -34.50
CA ASP A 372 -44.94 -9.95 -33.76
C ASP A 372 -44.78 -9.79 -32.23
N ARG A 373 -43.54 -9.69 -31.72
CA ARG A 373 -43.27 -9.74 -30.26
C ARG A 373 -42.67 -8.48 -29.63
N PHE A 374 -43.00 -7.28 -30.13
CA PHE A 374 -42.44 -6.00 -29.64
C PHE A 374 -42.58 -5.81 -28.12
N ALA A 375 -43.75 -6.10 -27.55
CA ALA A 375 -43.99 -5.98 -26.10
C ALA A 375 -43.10 -6.93 -25.27
N ARG A 376 -42.75 -8.10 -25.82
CA ARG A 376 -41.92 -9.12 -25.17
C ARG A 376 -40.44 -8.74 -25.26
N VAL A 377 -39.99 -8.24 -26.41
CA VAL A 377 -38.63 -7.69 -26.60
C VAL A 377 -38.36 -6.55 -25.62
N ARG A 378 -39.33 -5.65 -25.40
CA ARG A 378 -39.21 -4.58 -24.39
C ARG A 378 -39.02 -5.10 -22.97
N LYS A 379 -39.71 -6.18 -22.59
CA LYS A 379 -39.53 -6.80 -21.25
C LYS A 379 -38.13 -7.40 -21.10
N VAL A 380 -37.62 -8.07 -22.15
CA VAL A 380 -36.28 -8.66 -22.13
C VAL A 380 -35.19 -7.59 -22.04
N ILE A 381 -35.29 -6.50 -22.82
CA ILE A 381 -34.34 -5.37 -22.76
C ILE A 381 -34.34 -4.71 -21.36
N ARG A 382 -35.51 -4.59 -20.71
CA ARG A 382 -35.60 -4.08 -19.33
C ARG A 382 -34.91 -5.01 -18.34
N GLY A 383 -35.12 -6.32 -18.47
CA GLY A 383 -34.43 -7.33 -17.64
C GLY A 383 -32.92 -7.31 -17.84
N GLU A 384 -32.45 -7.24 -19.09
CA GLU A 384 -31.03 -7.11 -19.43
C GLU A 384 -30.42 -5.84 -18.81
N SER A 385 -31.12 -4.71 -18.94
CA SER A 385 -30.69 -3.43 -18.36
C SER A 385 -30.60 -3.50 -16.83
N ALA A 386 -31.59 -4.10 -16.16
CA ALA A 386 -31.57 -4.28 -14.71
C ALA A 386 -30.40 -5.17 -14.27
N MET A 387 -30.13 -6.25 -15.00
CA MET A 387 -29.00 -7.14 -14.72
C MET A 387 -27.66 -6.42 -14.87
N LEU A 388 -27.48 -5.62 -15.92
CA LEU A 388 -26.26 -4.84 -16.13
C LEU A 388 -26.05 -3.76 -15.05
N ILE A 389 -27.13 -3.14 -14.54
CA ILE A 389 -27.05 -2.23 -13.39
C ILE A 389 -26.54 -2.97 -12.13
N LEU A 390 -27.02 -4.19 -11.90
CA LEU A 390 -26.53 -5.04 -10.81
C LEU A 390 -25.07 -5.48 -11.03
N VAL A 391 -24.66 -5.74 -12.27
CA VAL A 391 -23.25 -6.03 -12.60
C VAL A 391 -22.35 -4.84 -12.24
N LEU A 392 -22.78 -3.61 -12.51
CA LEU A 392 -22.04 -2.41 -12.10
C LEU A 392 -21.97 -2.28 -10.58
N ALA A 393 -23.06 -2.59 -9.86
CA ALA A 393 -23.07 -2.58 -8.40
C ALA A 393 -22.12 -3.62 -7.79
N ALA A 394 -22.17 -4.86 -8.29
CA ALA A 394 -21.22 -5.91 -7.89
C ALA A 394 -19.77 -5.53 -8.24
N SER A 395 -19.54 -4.83 -9.35
CA SER A 395 -18.21 -4.31 -9.72
C SER A 395 -17.73 -3.22 -8.77
N ALA A 396 -18.62 -2.31 -8.34
CA ALA A 396 -18.28 -1.30 -7.34
C ALA A 396 -17.92 -1.93 -5.99
N VAL A 397 -18.62 -2.98 -5.57
CA VAL A 397 -18.25 -3.76 -4.38
C VAL A 397 -16.86 -4.39 -4.56
N LEU A 398 -16.62 -5.08 -5.69
CA LEU A 398 -15.34 -5.75 -5.95
C LEU A 398 -14.13 -4.81 -5.93
N VAL A 399 -14.28 -3.60 -6.47
CA VAL A 399 -13.19 -2.61 -6.51
C VAL A 399 -13.01 -1.91 -5.16
N SER A 400 -14.02 -1.92 -4.30
CA SER A 400 -13.93 -1.43 -2.91
C SER A 400 -13.52 -2.52 -1.90
N THR A 401 -13.44 -3.77 -2.32
CA THR A 401 -12.96 -4.89 -1.50
C THR A 401 -11.58 -5.29 -1.96
N PRO A 402 -10.53 -5.20 -1.13
CA PRO A 402 -9.22 -5.66 -1.55
C PRO A 402 -9.24 -7.17 -1.84
N PRO A 403 -8.53 -7.63 -2.89
CA PRO A 403 -8.31 -9.05 -3.11
C PRO A 403 -7.48 -9.61 -1.95
N VAL A 404 -7.59 -10.92 -1.74
CA VAL A 404 -6.75 -11.61 -0.74
C VAL A 404 -5.37 -11.80 -1.36
N SER A 405 -4.56 -10.75 -1.32
CA SER A 405 -3.13 -10.80 -1.59
C SER A 405 -2.40 -10.92 -0.25
N GLY A 406 -1.72 -12.04 -0.04
CA GLY A 406 -1.07 -12.39 1.22
C GLY A 406 -2.02 -13.05 2.20
N SER A 407 -1.65 -14.22 2.72
CA SER A 407 -2.19 -14.74 3.96
C SER A 407 -2.25 -13.59 4.98
N GLN A 408 -3.41 -13.33 5.57
CA GLN A 408 -3.51 -12.63 6.86
C GLN A 408 -2.80 -13.52 7.89
N GLN A 409 -1.47 -13.56 7.86
CA GLN A 409 -0.69 -14.11 8.94
C GLN A 409 -0.69 -13.06 10.02
N SER A 410 -1.24 -13.44 11.18
CA SER A 410 -1.08 -12.68 12.40
C SER A 410 0.41 -12.38 12.58
N GLY A 411 0.75 -11.12 12.84
CA GLY A 411 2.13 -10.71 13.12
C GLY A 411 2.71 -11.53 14.28
N PRO A 412 4.03 -11.44 14.50
CA PRO A 412 4.65 -12.17 15.59
C PRO A 412 4.04 -11.75 16.93
N PRO A 413 3.98 -12.64 17.93
CA PRO A 413 3.53 -12.23 19.25
C PRO A 413 4.38 -11.09 19.82
N VAL A 414 3.73 -10.18 20.55
CA VAL A 414 4.37 -9.10 21.30
C VAL A 414 5.47 -9.71 22.19
N PRO A 415 6.71 -9.20 22.10
CA PRO A 415 7.80 -9.70 22.93
C PRO A 415 7.54 -9.46 24.41
N ILE A 416 7.86 -10.46 25.23
CA ILE A 416 7.83 -10.37 26.69
C ILE A 416 9.26 -10.19 27.17
N GLY A 417 9.46 -9.26 28.11
CA GLY A 417 10.79 -8.97 28.68
C GLY A 417 11.71 -8.20 27.73
N PRO A 418 13.03 -8.20 27.99
CA PRO A 418 13.98 -7.46 27.17
C PRO A 418 14.11 -8.07 25.77
N LEU A 419 14.10 -7.22 24.76
CA LEU A 419 14.32 -7.60 23.36
C LEU A 419 15.81 -7.55 23.06
N LEU A 420 16.37 -8.64 22.56
CA LEU A 420 17.74 -8.73 22.08
C LEU A 420 17.76 -8.64 20.55
N PRO A 421 18.18 -7.49 19.98
CA PRO A 421 18.35 -7.32 18.55
C PRO A 421 19.72 -7.83 18.11
N LEU A 422 19.77 -8.65 17.08
CA LEU A 422 21.00 -9.13 16.44
C LEU A 422 20.84 -9.01 14.92
N GLY A 423 21.94 -8.77 14.21
CA GLY A 423 21.92 -8.63 12.77
C GLY A 423 23.16 -9.25 12.13
N THR A 424 22.98 -9.87 10.97
CA THR A 424 24.06 -10.40 10.14
C THR A 424 23.64 -10.51 8.67
N LEU A 425 24.53 -10.97 7.81
CA LEU A 425 24.22 -11.38 6.43
C LEU A 425 24.48 -12.88 6.24
N ALA A 426 23.54 -13.57 5.60
CA ALA A 426 23.72 -14.92 5.09
C ALA A 426 23.99 -14.86 3.57
N GLY A 427 25.26 -14.83 3.18
CA GLY A 427 25.65 -14.43 1.83
C GLY A 427 25.24 -12.99 1.59
N GLN A 428 24.31 -12.78 0.66
CA GLN A 428 23.73 -11.49 0.27
C GLN A 428 22.39 -11.20 0.96
N VAL A 429 21.85 -12.14 1.74
CA VAL A 429 20.54 -11.99 2.40
C VAL A 429 20.73 -11.38 3.78
N GLY A 430 20.10 -10.24 4.03
CA GLY A 430 20.04 -9.62 5.36
C GLY A 430 19.25 -10.47 6.33
N VAL A 431 19.80 -10.67 7.53
CA VAL A 431 19.20 -11.46 8.61
C VAL A 431 19.13 -10.58 9.85
N SER A 432 17.92 -10.22 10.27
CA SER A 432 17.66 -9.51 11.52
C SER A 432 16.93 -10.43 12.48
N VAL A 433 17.50 -10.64 13.67
CA VAL A 433 16.98 -11.52 14.71
C VAL A 433 16.55 -10.69 15.90
N ALA A 434 15.32 -10.89 16.35
CA ALA A 434 14.80 -10.31 17.58
C ALA A 434 14.44 -11.44 18.55
N ALA A 435 15.29 -11.65 19.55
CA ALA A 435 15.09 -12.65 20.60
C ALA A 435 14.39 -12.01 21.81
N SER A 436 13.35 -12.67 22.33
CA SER A 436 12.63 -12.24 23.54
C SER A 436 12.21 -13.46 24.35
N GLU A 437 11.62 -13.27 25.52
CA GLU A 437 11.21 -14.39 26.35
C GLU A 437 10.18 -15.27 25.61
N GLY A 438 10.51 -16.56 25.47
CA GLY A 438 9.62 -17.56 24.87
C GLY A 438 9.59 -17.60 23.33
N GLN A 439 10.29 -16.70 22.63
CA GLN A 439 10.25 -16.64 21.17
C GLN A 439 11.48 -16.04 20.50
N VAL A 440 11.63 -16.34 19.21
CA VAL A 440 12.56 -15.68 18.31
C VAL A 440 11.83 -15.27 17.03
N VAL A 441 12.05 -14.02 16.61
CA VAL A 441 11.57 -13.49 15.33
C VAL A 441 12.77 -13.27 14.43
N VAL A 442 12.70 -13.74 13.19
CA VAL A 442 13.73 -13.58 12.17
C VAL A 442 13.12 -12.86 10.98
N ARG A 443 13.74 -11.76 10.56
CA ARG A 443 13.38 -10.99 9.38
C ARG A 443 14.48 -11.12 8.35
N LEU A 444 14.08 -11.44 7.12
CA LEU A 444 14.97 -11.62 5.98
C LEU A 444 14.72 -10.51 4.96
N SER A 445 15.81 -9.99 4.39
CA SER A 445 15.77 -8.98 3.34
C SER A 445 16.75 -9.31 2.22
N THR A 446 16.36 -9.02 0.98
CA THR A 446 17.26 -9.08 -0.18
C THR A 446 17.54 -7.68 -0.70
N PRO A 447 18.68 -7.45 -1.37
CA PRO A 447 18.90 -6.20 -2.08
C PRO A 447 17.86 -6.00 -3.20
N ARG A 448 17.56 -4.74 -3.52
CA ARG A 448 16.66 -4.42 -4.65
C ARG A 448 17.37 -4.54 -5.98
N ARG A 449 16.68 -5.05 -7.00
CA ARG A 449 17.11 -4.96 -8.42
C ARG A 449 16.21 -4.00 -9.19
N GLY A 450 16.81 -3.05 -9.91
CA GLY A 450 16.09 -2.17 -10.84
C GLY A 450 15.75 -0.79 -10.28
N ASP A 451 14.68 -0.19 -10.78
CA ASP A 451 14.21 1.14 -10.39
C ASP A 451 13.78 1.14 -8.91
N TYR A 452 14.44 1.96 -8.09
CA TYR A 452 14.23 2.05 -6.64
C TYR A 452 12.78 2.40 -6.27
N TYR A 453 12.06 3.10 -7.17
CA TYR A 453 10.67 3.55 -6.99
C TYR A 453 9.62 2.59 -7.55
N ALA A 454 10.04 1.51 -8.23
CA ALA A 454 9.09 0.49 -8.69
C ALA A 454 8.66 -0.40 -7.52
N PRO A 455 7.39 -0.83 -7.46
CA PRO A 455 6.96 -1.87 -6.53
C PRO A 455 7.81 -3.12 -6.73
N GLU A 456 8.44 -3.58 -5.65
CA GLU A 456 9.29 -4.77 -5.71
C GLU A 456 8.40 -6.01 -5.77
N PRO A 457 8.64 -6.96 -6.70
CA PRO A 457 7.91 -8.21 -6.70
C PRO A 457 8.15 -8.96 -5.38
N ASP A 458 7.13 -9.67 -4.91
CA ASP A 458 7.22 -10.49 -3.70
C ASP A 458 8.44 -11.43 -3.79
N GLN A 459 9.42 -11.24 -2.91
CA GLN A 459 10.56 -12.12 -2.75
C GLN A 459 10.16 -13.33 -1.89
N GLU A 460 10.40 -14.53 -2.41
CA GLU A 460 10.24 -15.76 -1.63
C GLU A 460 11.47 -15.98 -0.76
N TYR A 461 11.23 -16.44 0.48
CA TYR A 461 12.26 -16.79 1.44
C TYR A 461 11.98 -18.15 2.05
N ALA A 462 13.02 -18.93 2.29
CA ALA A 462 12.96 -20.12 3.13
C ALA A 462 13.94 -19.99 4.30
N LEU A 463 13.46 -20.33 5.49
CA LEU A 463 14.22 -20.29 6.72
C LEU A 463 14.08 -21.62 7.45
N THR A 464 15.20 -22.19 7.87
CA THR A 464 15.24 -23.25 8.88
C THR A 464 16.22 -22.84 9.97
N GLY A 465 15.98 -23.28 11.21
CA GLY A 465 16.91 -22.96 12.29
C GLY A 465 17.05 -24.05 13.31
N ARG A 466 18.14 -23.96 14.07
CA ARG A 466 18.47 -24.82 15.20
C ARG A 466 18.91 -23.95 16.36
N LEU A 467 18.49 -24.32 17.56
CA LEU A 467 18.89 -23.68 18.80
C LEU A 467 19.65 -24.69 19.66
N ALA A 468 20.89 -24.37 20.00
CA ALA A 468 21.67 -25.09 20.99
C ALA A 468 21.82 -24.23 22.24
N THR A 469 21.46 -24.78 23.40
CA THR A 469 21.57 -24.08 24.69
C THR A 469 22.62 -24.75 25.57
N SER A 470 23.20 -24.00 26.49
CA SER A 470 24.15 -24.51 27.48
C SER A 470 23.49 -25.60 28.34
N GLY A 471 23.86 -26.87 28.11
CA GLY A 471 23.38 -28.01 28.90
C GLY A 471 22.19 -28.79 28.34
N ILE A 472 21.57 -28.36 27.24
CA ILE A 472 20.53 -29.12 26.52
C ILE A 472 20.98 -29.26 25.05
N GLY A 473 20.99 -30.49 24.52
CA GLY A 473 21.38 -30.73 23.13
C GLY A 473 20.54 -29.92 22.13
N GLY A 474 21.11 -29.56 20.98
CA GLY A 474 20.46 -28.65 20.04
C GLY A 474 19.20 -29.21 19.38
N GLY A 475 18.12 -28.43 19.41
CA GLY A 475 16.82 -28.73 18.79
C GLY A 475 16.58 -27.93 17.49
N THR A 476 15.72 -28.44 16.63
CA THR A 476 15.21 -27.69 15.47
C THR A 476 14.15 -26.69 15.92
N LEU A 477 14.12 -25.51 15.29
CA LEU A 477 13.08 -24.51 15.48
C LEU A 477 12.07 -24.61 14.34
N ASP A 478 10.79 -24.72 14.70
CA ASP A 478 9.69 -24.74 13.75
C ASP A 478 9.20 -23.30 13.52
N PHE A 479 9.66 -22.68 12.44
CA PHE A 479 9.30 -21.30 12.07
C PHE A 479 7.95 -21.24 11.34
N GLY A 480 7.05 -20.40 11.84
CA GLY A 480 5.84 -19.96 11.14
C GLY A 480 6.06 -18.60 10.46
N GLY A 481 5.45 -18.39 9.30
CA GLY A 481 5.47 -17.07 8.63
C GLY A 481 4.62 -16.05 9.40
N CYS A 482 5.15 -14.83 9.58
CA CYS A 482 4.48 -13.69 10.23
C CYS A 482 4.31 -12.46 9.31
N GLY A 483 4.55 -12.66 8.00
CA GLY A 483 4.59 -11.61 6.99
C GLY A 483 5.67 -11.93 5.95
N GLN A 484 5.76 -11.13 4.90
CA GLN A 484 6.77 -11.32 3.86
C GLN A 484 8.18 -11.12 4.45
N GLY A 485 9.06 -12.11 4.27
CA GLY A 485 10.38 -12.14 4.91
C GLY A 485 10.37 -12.31 6.44
N CYS A 486 9.21 -12.45 7.09
CA CYS A 486 9.08 -12.55 8.56
C CYS A 486 8.81 -13.99 8.99
N PHE A 487 9.60 -14.49 9.94
CA PHE A 487 9.48 -15.82 10.52
C PHE A 487 9.50 -15.73 12.04
N VAL A 488 8.67 -16.51 12.71
CA VAL A 488 8.59 -16.59 14.18
C VAL A 488 8.57 -18.03 14.65
N ALA A 489 9.32 -18.32 15.71
CA ALA A 489 9.33 -19.63 16.35
C ALA A 489 9.34 -19.49 17.89
N PRO A 490 8.69 -20.40 18.63
CA PRO A 490 8.85 -20.49 20.07
C PRO A 490 10.30 -20.89 20.40
N ALA A 491 10.91 -20.21 21.36
CA ALA A 491 12.30 -20.43 21.77
C ALA A 491 12.42 -20.46 23.29
N ARG A 492 13.25 -21.38 23.81
CA ARG A 492 13.60 -21.45 25.23
C ARG A 492 15.09 -21.20 25.37
N TRP A 493 15.44 -20.08 26.01
CA TRP A 493 16.81 -19.67 26.22
C TRP A 493 17.36 -20.31 27.50
N GLY A 494 18.56 -20.88 27.43
CA GLY A 494 19.33 -21.29 28.59
C GLY A 494 20.17 -20.13 29.13
N ASP A 495 20.61 -20.25 30.38
CA ASP A 495 21.49 -19.25 31.00
C ASP A 495 22.87 -19.22 30.31
N GLY A 496 23.34 -18.02 29.99
CA GLY A 496 24.58 -17.80 29.24
C GLY A 496 24.37 -17.74 27.72
N ASP A 497 25.36 -18.17 26.96
CA ASP A 497 25.34 -18.08 25.50
C ASP A 497 24.57 -19.24 24.88
N ASN A 498 23.58 -18.91 24.05
CA ASN A 498 22.85 -19.85 23.22
C ASN A 498 23.29 -19.68 21.77
N VAL A 499 23.42 -20.77 21.01
CA VAL A 499 23.81 -20.72 19.60
C VAL A 499 22.57 -20.92 18.74
N LEU A 500 22.17 -19.86 18.03
CA LEU A 500 21.10 -19.88 17.06
C LEU A 500 21.70 -20.03 15.66
N THR A 501 21.59 -21.21 15.06
CA THR A 501 22.03 -21.46 13.69
C THR A 501 20.85 -21.34 12.74
N LEU A 502 20.94 -20.46 11.76
CA LEU A 502 19.91 -20.21 10.75
C LEU A 502 20.44 -20.61 9.37
N ARG A 503 19.66 -21.35 8.60
CA ARG A 503 19.90 -21.58 7.19
C ARG A 503 18.85 -20.86 6.37
N VAL A 504 19.33 -19.95 5.55
CA VAL A 504 18.57 -18.96 4.79
C VAL A 504 18.71 -19.27 3.31
N ASP A 505 17.59 -19.27 2.60
CA ASP A 505 17.53 -19.39 1.14
C ASP A 505 16.57 -18.34 0.58
N ALA A 506 16.99 -17.68 -0.50
CA ALA A 506 16.22 -16.65 -1.19
C ALA A 506 16.51 -16.76 -2.69
N PRO A 507 15.57 -17.28 -3.50
CA PRO A 507 15.81 -17.51 -4.92
C PRO A 507 16.31 -16.25 -5.63
N GLY A 508 17.42 -16.38 -6.35
CA GLY A 508 18.06 -15.28 -7.06
C GLY A 508 19.13 -14.52 -6.26
N TRP A 509 19.29 -14.81 -4.97
CA TRP A 509 20.30 -14.25 -4.09
C TRP A 509 21.14 -15.36 -3.44
N GLU A 510 22.39 -15.05 -3.13
CA GLU A 510 23.26 -16.00 -2.44
C GLU A 510 22.87 -16.05 -0.96
N GLY A 511 22.18 -17.12 -0.55
CA GLY A 511 21.86 -17.41 0.85
C GLY A 511 22.98 -18.20 1.55
N GLY A 512 22.74 -18.63 2.79
CA GLY A 512 23.79 -19.31 3.55
C GLY A 512 23.35 -19.85 4.91
N THR A 513 24.32 -20.36 5.65
CA THR A 513 24.14 -20.73 7.04
C THR A 513 24.91 -19.77 7.93
N VAL A 514 24.21 -19.11 8.84
CA VAL A 514 24.78 -18.17 9.81
C VAL A 514 24.50 -18.69 11.22
N SER A 515 25.35 -18.31 12.17
CA SER A 515 25.15 -18.63 13.57
C SER A 515 25.30 -17.39 14.42
N GLU A 516 24.28 -17.09 15.20
CA GLU A 516 24.24 -15.97 16.12
C GLU A 516 24.38 -16.48 17.56
N LEU A 517 25.17 -15.75 18.35
CA LEU A 517 25.20 -15.95 19.79
C LEU A 517 24.06 -15.13 20.41
N VAL A 518 23.23 -15.80 21.20
CA VAL A 518 22.09 -15.20 21.92
C VAL A 518 22.36 -15.34 23.43
N PRO A 519 23.02 -14.35 24.05
CA PRO A 519 23.26 -14.35 25.49
C PRO A 519 21.95 -14.10 26.24
N TRP A 520 21.68 -14.90 27.28
CA TRP A 520 20.46 -14.78 28.07
C TRP A 520 20.70 -15.01 29.57
N PRO A 521 20.01 -14.29 30.49
CA PRO A 521 19.17 -13.13 30.24
C PRO A 521 20.02 -11.89 29.89
N THR A 522 19.40 -10.92 29.20
CA THR A 522 20.01 -9.62 28.92
C THR A 522 19.69 -8.60 30.00
N LYS A 523 20.44 -7.49 30.03
CA LYS A 523 20.22 -6.35 30.93
C LYS A 523 19.96 -5.08 30.12
N PRO A 524 19.25 -4.07 30.65
CA PRO A 524 19.18 -2.76 30.01
C PRO A 524 20.58 -2.19 29.76
N GLY A 525 20.82 -1.65 28.56
CA GLY A 525 22.12 -1.11 28.14
C GLY A 525 22.13 0.41 27.88
N GLY A 526 21.02 1.10 28.13
CA GLY A 526 20.86 2.53 27.80
C GLY A 526 21.89 3.45 28.47
N ASP A 527 22.17 3.25 29.75
CA ASP A 527 23.14 4.07 30.49
C ASP A 527 24.58 3.86 29.99
N ASP A 528 24.92 2.61 29.65
CA ASP A 528 26.22 2.26 29.08
C ASP A 528 26.38 2.90 27.69
N LEU A 529 25.31 2.90 26.86
CA LEU A 529 25.29 3.57 25.55
C LEU A 529 25.47 5.09 25.68
N ALA A 530 24.70 5.72 26.57
CA ALA A 530 24.77 7.17 26.76
C ALA A 530 26.19 7.61 27.17
N ARG A 531 26.82 6.87 28.09
CA ARG A 531 28.21 7.11 28.51
C ARG A 531 29.22 6.88 27.39
N ALA A 532 29.10 5.79 26.65
CA ALA A 532 30.01 5.48 25.54
C ALA A 532 29.98 6.58 24.46
N VAL A 533 28.79 7.09 24.15
CA VAL A 533 28.59 8.19 23.19
C VAL A 533 29.15 9.51 23.72
N GLU A 534 29.00 9.81 25.01
CA GLU A 534 29.61 10.98 25.63
C GLU A 534 31.15 10.94 25.55
N LEU A 535 31.75 9.78 25.86
CA LEU A 535 33.20 9.58 25.77
C LEU A 535 33.71 9.69 24.33
N LEU A 536 32.98 9.12 23.37
CA LEU A 536 33.30 9.25 21.95
C LEU A 536 33.23 10.72 21.51
N ARG A 537 32.19 11.45 21.90
CA ARG A 537 32.06 12.88 21.59
C ARG A 537 33.23 13.72 22.13
N ALA A 538 33.81 13.31 23.27
CA ALA A 538 34.93 13.99 23.91
C ALA A 538 36.32 13.61 23.33
N ALA A 539 36.40 12.59 22.48
CA ALA A 539 37.66 11.98 22.08
C ALA A 539 38.55 12.80 21.13
N GLY A 540 38.05 13.92 20.57
CA GLY A 540 38.79 14.71 19.59
C GLY A 540 38.90 13.97 18.25
N ASP A 541 40.12 13.53 17.91
CA ASP A 541 40.39 12.74 16.70
C ASP A 541 40.42 11.24 17.00
N ILE A 542 39.94 10.44 16.06
CA ILE A 542 39.93 8.99 16.13
C ILE A 542 40.42 8.38 14.81
N THR A 543 41.00 7.19 14.92
CA THR A 543 41.24 6.33 13.76
C THR A 543 40.23 5.18 13.80
N VAL A 544 39.47 5.03 12.72
CA VAL A 544 38.52 3.93 12.52
C VAL A 544 39.05 3.00 11.43
N TYR A 545 39.14 1.71 11.72
CA TYR A 545 39.39 0.68 10.72
C TYR A 545 38.06 0.04 10.34
N GLU A 546 37.56 0.34 9.15
CA GLU A 546 36.24 -0.10 8.68
C GLU A 546 36.37 -1.15 7.57
N ALA A 547 35.67 -2.27 7.71
CA ALA A 547 35.45 -3.21 6.62
C ALA A 547 33.96 -3.31 6.33
N VAL A 548 33.60 -3.29 5.05
CA VAL A 548 32.22 -3.40 4.58
C VAL A 548 32.10 -4.60 3.64
N THR A 549 31.04 -5.37 3.81
CA THR A 549 30.65 -6.40 2.85
C THR A 549 29.14 -6.39 2.61
N SER A 550 28.75 -6.65 1.37
CA SER A 550 27.36 -6.96 0.98
C SER A 550 27.15 -8.45 0.71
N ASP A 551 28.21 -9.26 0.88
CA ASP A 551 28.19 -10.68 0.61
C ASP A 551 29.19 -11.42 1.53
N THR A 552 28.67 -12.11 2.53
CA THR A 552 29.52 -12.85 3.48
C THR A 552 30.08 -14.16 2.92
N SER A 553 29.66 -14.60 1.72
CA SER A 553 30.18 -15.82 1.08
C SER A 553 31.59 -15.65 0.51
N VAL A 554 31.95 -14.42 0.11
CA VAL A 554 33.23 -14.09 -0.55
C VAL A 554 34.28 -13.51 0.42
N GLY A 555 33.93 -13.40 1.70
CA GLY A 555 34.76 -12.80 2.74
C GLY A 555 34.62 -11.28 2.84
N THR A 556 35.12 -10.72 3.94
CA THR A 556 35.16 -9.26 4.18
C THR A 556 36.36 -8.62 3.48
N SER A 557 36.18 -7.42 2.94
CA SER A 557 37.27 -6.60 2.41
C SER A 557 38.31 -6.26 3.48
N ASP A 558 39.55 -5.98 3.06
CA ASP A 558 40.58 -5.48 3.97
C ASP A 558 40.12 -4.17 4.63
N PRO A 559 40.22 -4.02 5.96
CA PRO A 559 39.75 -2.82 6.64
C PRO A 559 40.44 -1.56 6.13
N GLN A 560 39.64 -0.57 5.74
CA GLN A 560 40.12 0.76 5.38
C GLN A 560 40.37 1.59 6.63
N ARG A 561 41.52 2.26 6.66
CA ARG A 561 41.85 3.19 7.72
C ARG A 561 41.26 4.56 7.41
N LEU A 562 40.44 5.07 8.32
CA LEU A 562 39.82 6.38 8.28
C LEU A 562 40.31 7.18 9.48
N ASP A 563 40.99 8.31 9.24
CA ASP A 563 41.39 9.25 10.28
C ASP A 563 40.41 10.44 10.23
N LEU A 564 39.59 10.62 11.26
CA LEU A 564 38.53 11.63 11.30
C LEU A 564 38.25 12.12 12.72
N SER A 565 37.55 13.25 12.85
CA SER A 565 37.09 13.71 14.16
C SER A 565 35.96 12.82 14.67
N ALA A 566 35.96 12.56 15.98
CA ALA A 566 34.94 11.75 16.63
C ALA A 566 33.55 12.39 16.53
N ALA A 567 33.48 13.73 16.52
CA ALA A 567 32.23 14.45 16.30
C ALA A 567 31.64 14.18 14.91
N PHE A 568 32.47 14.26 13.86
CA PHE A 568 32.03 14.00 12.48
C PHE A 568 31.61 12.54 12.28
N PHE A 569 32.32 11.58 12.91
CA PHE A 569 31.91 10.18 12.92
C PHE A 569 30.53 10.04 13.57
N LEU A 570 30.40 10.54 14.80
CA LEU A 570 29.20 10.35 15.61
C LEU A 570 27.94 10.94 14.95
N GLU A 571 28.04 12.04 14.19
CA GLU A 571 26.92 12.63 13.45
C GLU A 571 26.32 11.70 12.38
N GLN A 572 27.07 10.69 11.92
CA GLN A 572 26.62 9.74 10.90
C GLN A 572 25.97 8.49 11.51
N GLU A 573 26.09 8.30 12.82
CA GLU A 573 25.70 7.07 13.48
C GLU A 573 24.25 7.11 14.01
N PRO A 574 23.50 6.00 13.92
CA PRO A 574 22.11 5.97 14.37
C PRO A 574 21.96 6.12 15.90
N TYR A 575 23.05 5.96 16.66
CA TYR A 575 23.11 6.17 18.11
C TYR A 575 23.70 7.52 18.52
N ALA A 576 23.89 8.48 17.58
CA ALA A 576 24.51 9.78 17.82
C ALA A 576 24.03 10.52 19.08
N ALA A 577 22.74 10.36 19.41
CA ALA A 577 22.09 10.99 20.55
C ALA A 577 22.39 10.33 21.91
N GLY A 578 23.11 9.20 21.95
CA GLY A 578 23.32 8.41 23.17
C GLY A 578 22.14 7.51 23.54
N THR A 579 21.21 7.30 22.60
CA THR A 579 19.98 6.51 22.81
C THR A 579 19.69 5.64 21.58
N ALA A 580 19.07 4.48 21.79
CA ALA A 580 18.57 3.60 20.73
C ALA A 580 17.19 3.04 21.13
N PRO A 581 16.31 2.67 20.17
CA PRO A 581 14.97 2.12 20.46
C PRO A 581 15.03 0.88 21.33
N VAL A 582 16.01 0.02 21.03
CA VAL A 582 16.35 -1.15 21.81
C VAL A 582 17.83 -1.03 22.13
N ALA A 583 18.18 -1.03 23.41
CA ALA A 583 19.56 -1.01 23.87
C ALA A 583 19.71 -1.99 25.03
N VAL A 584 20.36 -3.12 24.78
CA VAL A 584 20.57 -4.15 25.79
C VAL A 584 22.04 -4.50 25.94
N ARG A 585 22.47 -4.69 27.19
CA ARG A 585 23.77 -5.24 27.52
C ARG A 585 23.72 -6.75 27.48
N ILE A 586 24.66 -7.34 26.76
CA ILE A 586 24.73 -8.79 26.49
C ILE A 586 25.98 -9.46 27.08
N SER A 587 26.91 -8.70 27.65
CA SER A 587 28.08 -9.24 28.36
C SER A 587 27.68 -9.97 29.65
N GLN A 588 28.25 -11.15 29.89
CA GLN A 588 28.12 -11.91 31.15
C GLN A 588 29.40 -11.78 31.99
N GLY A 589 29.29 -11.63 33.31
CA GLY A 589 30.43 -11.53 34.24
C GLY A 589 31.28 -10.26 34.07
N ASP A 590 32.57 -10.34 34.41
CA ASP A 590 33.55 -9.24 34.38
C ASP A 590 34.20 -9.03 33.00
N GLY A 591 33.63 -9.59 31.93
CA GLY A 591 34.12 -9.42 30.56
C GLY A 591 33.85 -8.02 29.98
N PRO A 592 34.41 -7.71 28.79
CA PRO A 592 34.18 -6.43 28.13
C PRO A 592 32.68 -6.20 27.91
N VAL A 593 32.24 -4.95 28.13
CA VAL A 593 30.83 -4.59 28.01
C VAL A 593 30.44 -4.64 26.55
N ARG A 594 29.41 -5.43 26.23
CA ARG A 594 28.85 -5.53 24.88
C ARG A 594 27.40 -5.05 24.89
N LEU A 595 27.06 -4.17 23.96
CA LEU A 595 25.74 -3.59 23.79
C LEU A 595 25.16 -4.00 22.43
N ALA A 596 23.96 -4.55 22.43
CA ALA A 596 23.19 -4.80 21.23
C ALA A 596 22.09 -3.74 21.10
N LEU A 597 22.11 -3.03 19.98
CA LEU A 597 21.20 -1.94 19.65
C LEU A 597 20.33 -2.33 18.47
N GLY A 598 19.04 -2.03 18.55
CA GLY A 598 18.07 -2.34 17.51
C GLY A 598 17.36 -1.09 17.03
N TYR A 599 17.29 -0.93 15.71
CA TYR A 599 16.57 0.14 15.01
C TYR A 599 15.55 -0.50 14.06
N PRO A 600 14.42 -1.02 14.59
CA PRO A 600 13.50 -1.84 13.80
C PRO A 600 12.91 -1.09 12.60
N ALA A 601 12.63 0.21 12.74
CA ALA A 601 12.11 1.04 11.66
C ALA A 601 13.09 1.18 10.48
N ALA A 602 14.39 1.24 10.77
CA ALA A 602 15.44 1.28 9.75
C ALA A 602 15.90 -0.11 9.29
N SER A 603 15.35 -1.18 9.87
CA SER A 603 15.86 -2.55 9.69
C SER A 603 17.37 -2.67 9.94
N MET A 604 17.86 -1.97 10.97
CA MET A 604 19.26 -1.90 11.33
C MET A 604 19.51 -2.46 12.73
N ASN A 605 20.66 -3.11 12.90
CA ASN A 605 21.15 -3.59 14.19
C ASN A 605 22.60 -3.15 14.38
N VAL A 606 22.98 -2.78 15.60
CA VAL A 606 24.36 -2.39 15.92
C VAL A 606 24.83 -3.14 17.16
N LEU A 607 25.97 -3.81 17.06
CA LEU A 607 26.65 -4.44 18.19
C LEU A 607 27.90 -3.62 18.54
N LEU A 608 27.98 -3.13 19.76
CA LEU A 608 29.13 -2.37 20.27
C LEU A 608 29.88 -3.18 21.32
N THR A 609 31.21 -3.12 21.28
CA THR A 609 32.09 -3.59 22.36
C THR A 609 32.81 -2.40 22.97
N LEU A 610 32.71 -2.24 24.29
CA LEU A 610 33.37 -1.16 25.02
C LEU A 610 34.70 -1.63 25.62
N ASP A 611 35.71 -0.74 25.60
CA ASP A 611 36.98 -0.95 26.31
C ASP A 611 36.81 -0.77 27.84
N ASP A 612 37.91 -0.98 28.57
CA ASP A 612 37.94 -0.84 30.04
C ASP A 612 37.63 0.59 30.53
N GLN A 613 37.72 1.59 29.65
CA GLN A 613 37.36 2.99 29.93
C GLN A 613 35.90 3.30 29.55
N GLY A 614 35.17 2.34 28.98
CA GLY A 614 33.80 2.50 28.51
C GLY A 614 33.68 3.14 27.14
N ARG A 615 34.78 3.28 26.39
CA ARG A 615 34.78 3.83 25.02
C ARG A 615 34.46 2.74 24.01
N ILE A 616 33.85 3.12 22.88
CA ILE A 616 33.54 2.17 21.80
C ILE A 616 34.85 1.70 21.18
N SER A 617 35.16 0.41 21.32
CA SER A 617 36.39 -0.21 20.79
C SER A 617 36.15 -0.96 19.49
N GLU A 618 34.99 -1.60 19.38
CA GLU A 618 34.54 -2.31 18.18
C GLU A 618 33.06 -2.06 17.94
N GLU A 619 32.67 -2.07 16.66
CA GLU A 619 31.29 -2.01 16.22
C GLU A 619 31.05 -3.03 15.12
N THR A 620 29.86 -3.63 15.13
CA THR A 620 29.29 -4.31 13.97
C THR A 620 27.91 -3.74 13.70
N LEU A 621 27.77 -3.02 12.60
CA LEU A 621 26.49 -2.48 12.12
C LEU A 621 25.99 -3.35 10.97
N THR A 622 24.74 -3.76 11.03
CA THR A 622 24.07 -4.49 9.95
C THR A 622 22.83 -3.75 9.51
N ASP A 623 22.70 -3.49 8.22
CA ASP A 623 21.48 -3.04 7.58
C ASP A 623 20.92 -4.14 6.65
N THR A 624 19.89 -3.83 5.87
CA THR A 624 19.25 -4.79 4.94
C THR A 624 20.17 -5.40 3.88
N LYS A 625 21.34 -4.81 3.61
CA LYS A 625 22.25 -5.08 2.48
C LYS A 625 23.73 -5.14 2.86
N HIS A 626 24.13 -4.54 3.97
CA HIS A 626 25.52 -4.37 4.36
C HIS A 626 25.77 -4.85 5.77
N LEU A 627 26.93 -5.50 5.93
CA LEU A 627 27.57 -5.74 7.21
C LEU A 627 28.84 -4.88 7.27
N VAL A 628 28.86 -3.98 8.25
CA VAL A 628 29.96 -3.05 8.50
C VAL A 628 30.59 -3.42 9.83
N THR A 629 31.89 -3.70 9.82
CA THR A 629 32.67 -3.95 11.05
C THR A 629 33.70 -2.85 11.22
N ARG A 630 33.77 -2.27 12.40
CA ARG A 630 34.68 -1.16 12.72
C ARG A 630 35.48 -1.45 13.97
N ARG A 631 36.75 -1.04 13.97
CA ARG A 631 37.59 -0.97 15.16
C ARG A 631 38.10 0.44 15.38
N PHE A 632 37.99 0.93 16.60
CA PHE A 632 38.33 2.30 16.97
C PHE A 632 39.67 2.34 17.69
N VAL A 633 40.49 3.33 17.32
CA VAL A 633 41.73 3.67 18.01
C VAL A 633 41.67 5.14 18.38
N TYR A 634 41.70 5.40 19.68
CA TYR A 634 41.70 6.73 20.24
C TYR A 634 43.12 7.26 20.32
N SER A 635 43.36 8.48 19.83
CA SER A 635 44.63 9.17 20.04
C SER A 635 44.65 9.73 21.46
N ASP A 636 45.00 8.89 22.45
CA ASP A 636 45.21 9.39 23.81
C ASP A 636 46.33 10.45 23.78
N HIS A 637 45.98 11.71 24.08
CA HIS A 637 46.99 12.72 24.41
C HIS A 637 47.69 12.26 25.70
N ARG A 638 48.87 11.66 25.56
CA ARG A 638 49.81 11.50 26.68
C ARG A 638 50.30 12.85 27.18
#